data_AF-A0A6A5C9E8-F1
#
_entry.id   AF-A0A6A5C9E8-F1
#
_cell.length_a   1.000
_cell.length_b   1.000
_cell.length_c   1.000
_cell.angle_alpha   90.00
_cell.angle_beta   90.00
_cell.angle_gamma   90.00
#
_symmetry.space_group_name_H-M   'P 1'
#
loop_
_entity.id
_entity.type
_entity.pdbx_description
1 polymer ?
#
loop_
_entity_poly.entity_id
_entity_poly.type
_entity_poly.pdbx_seq_one_letter_code
_entity_poly.pdbx_strand_id
1 'polypeptide(L)'
;MKVFLAEEGTLLLDTIQQAHNLQPTTTPSSATTPIASSESSLTSNSNISNHHQQTPLSSSPSLSSLHTIHQLKQFLEKVAGIALENQILLDSKGAKVDNEQHVSDIEDEEEQIYLFDRMSFSSKTKSQSLLKIISDEYALLESREVTVFNLPDDVQKKIKNNELYRYVQQFYTQLTLAENIVKSSENRVRYCITKLEQMRAQNDSIGVALLNLDGHTKSSSASLKKFKERFDKIESKYVDLLQTLDEDIEKLGTIELHPSLQTQNKKSLQDCIPIQQIKLWGNKCLQELNSFKEKVIFTLSVSQQIDRDVDTQLLLVVPPVNFSMLSKLCTESENIVNTQRELVNNINRNFQSLLQMASKSDNQNKDVTVIVQLVDTHQNYLNQLREHENTLKSTCEKIAQSKIILTKYQLEKLKVISTIQYNILKLNKKMQTFVSILKNIMTKFHHVSIPKYLPGAYYMSLLEIMRRKAYIRKFDSEVVKASEILSDLREEEIRNRKNFFRAFGKFLPPQLFDKINELPASVDEIWSLLSAHSLNETSKLPNISAFDESMENVIKMDEIEKTFNDAMYFGDTGSNKLDFRLYSKYLDQNNLMPTNTGFNIMSDKSAMVASSLTTLDLERLSMTESDNLEHHQGSSSSSSPRSFKLRANLDEFEAMEKQLSSALNKMQQTPRIHHVQTDSPSDLEQLREENQLLKQQILQLQKENELLKSNMKQ
;
A
#
# COMPACT_ATOMS: atom_id res chain seq x y z
N MET A 1 -18.68 3.20 -13.93
CA MET A 1 -17.51 3.99 -13.50
C MET A 1 -17.55 5.41 -14.07
N LYS A 2 -17.27 6.43 -13.26
CA LYS A 2 -17.12 7.82 -13.74
C LYS A 2 -15.70 8.33 -13.47
N VAL A 3 -15.07 8.95 -14.47
CA VAL A 3 -13.74 9.55 -14.33
C VAL A 3 -13.84 11.05 -14.46
N PHE A 4 -13.43 11.78 -13.42
CA PHE A 4 -13.41 13.24 -13.38
C PHE A 4 -11.98 13.76 -13.45
N LEU A 5 -11.75 14.81 -14.24
CA LEU A 5 -10.55 15.64 -14.13
C LEU A 5 -10.69 16.47 -12.86
N ALA A 6 -9.85 16.22 -11.86
CA ALA A 6 -10.00 16.80 -10.53
C ALA A 6 -9.97 18.33 -10.56
N GLU A 7 -9.02 18.94 -11.28
CA GLU A 7 -8.80 20.39 -11.32
C GLU A 7 -9.95 21.17 -11.96
N GLU A 8 -10.73 20.55 -12.84
CA GLU A 8 -11.85 21.18 -13.53
C GLU A 8 -13.22 20.64 -13.08
N GLY A 9 -13.25 19.43 -12.51
CA GLY A 9 -14.46 18.65 -12.26
C GLY A 9 -15.12 18.14 -13.54
N THR A 10 -14.42 18.22 -14.67
CA THR A 10 -14.94 17.79 -15.98
C THR A 10 -15.04 16.27 -16.00
N LEU A 11 -16.22 15.75 -16.34
CA LEU A 11 -16.43 14.32 -16.56
C LEU A 11 -15.74 13.92 -17.88
N LEU A 12 -14.66 13.16 -17.77
CA LEU A 12 -13.88 12.64 -18.91
C LEU A 12 -14.47 11.33 -19.43
N LEU A 13 -15.09 10.56 -18.54
CA LEU A 13 -15.59 9.23 -18.84
C LEU A 13 -16.84 8.92 -18.03
N ASP A 14 -17.89 8.45 -18.70
CA ASP A 14 -19.07 7.86 -18.06
C ASP A 14 -19.44 6.57 -18.80
N THR A 15 -19.17 5.42 -18.16
CA THR A 15 -19.46 4.11 -18.75
C THR A 15 -20.97 3.86 -18.90
N ILE A 16 -21.81 4.49 -18.07
CA ILE A 16 -23.27 4.27 -18.04
C ILE A 16 -23.96 5.05 -19.17
N GLN A 17 -23.55 6.29 -19.39
CA GLN A 17 -24.16 7.16 -20.43
C GLN A 17 -23.84 6.67 -21.85
N GLN A 18 -22.74 5.92 -22.05
CA GLN A 18 -22.36 5.36 -23.34
C GLN A 18 -22.98 3.98 -23.62
N ALA A 19 -23.31 3.20 -22.59
CA ALA A 19 -24.07 1.95 -22.75
C ALA A 19 -25.52 2.21 -23.21
N HIS A 20 -26.13 3.32 -22.76
CA HIS A 20 -27.50 3.70 -23.13
C HIS A 20 -27.64 4.23 -24.57
N ASN A 21 -26.58 4.75 -25.18
CA ASN A 21 -26.58 5.22 -26.58
C ASN A 21 -26.44 4.09 -27.62
N LEU A 22 -26.38 2.82 -27.20
CA LEU A 22 -26.25 1.65 -28.07
C LEU A 22 -27.55 0.84 -28.23
N GLN A 23 -28.69 1.31 -27.74
CA GLN A 23 -30.00 0.69 -28.06
C GLN A 23 -30.71 1.46 -29.18
N PRO A 24 -30.91 0.86 -30.39
CA PRO A 24 -31.70 1.48 -31.44
C PRO A 24 -33.19 1.42 -31.08
N THR A 25 -33.83 2.59 -31.15
CA THR A 25 -35.29 2.75 -31.15
C THR A 25 -35.89 2.06 -32.37
N THR A 26 -36.52 0.90 -32.17
CA THR A 26 -37.31 0.23 -33.21
C THR A 26 -38.68 0.90 -33.36
N THR A 27 -38.97 1.47 -34.52
CA THR A 27 -40.34 1.69 -35.02
C THR A 27 -40.83 0.46 -35.82
N PRO A 28 -42.16 0.24 -35.94
CA PRO A 28 -42.70 -1.03 -36.42
C PRO A 28 -43.05 -1.08 -37.91
N SER A 29 -43.04 -2.32 -38.43
CA SER A 29 -43.86 -2.88 -39.53
C SER A 29 -43.53 -2.53 -41.00
N SER A 30 -43.07 -3.52 -41.78
CA SER A 30 -43.96 -4.39 -42.59
C SER A 30 -43.21 -5.37 -43.52
N ALA A 31 -43.63 -6.64 -43.41
CA ALA A 31 -43.92 -7.64 -44.45
C ALA A 31 -42.87 -8.16 -45.50
N THR A 32 -42.81 -9.50 -45.49
CA THR A 32 -42.76 -10.49 -46.60
C THR A 32 -41.44 -11.04 -47.19
N THR A 33 -41.13 -12.25 -46.69
CA THR A 33 -40.75 -13.51 -47.39
C THR A 33 -39.31 -13.81 -47.87
N PRO A 34 -38.90 -15.11 -47.86
CA PRO A 34 -37.51 -15.53 -47.67
C PRO A 34 -36.93 -16.39 -48.82
N ILE A 35 -35.61 -16.35 -49.07
CA ILE A 35 -34.88 -17.42 -49.78
C ILE A 35 -33.43 -17.58 -49.26
N ALA A 36 -33.19 -18.77 -48.68
CA ALA A 36 -32.04 -19.69 -48.69
C ALA A 36 -30.56 -19.24 -48.97
N SER A 37 -29.71 -19.55 -47.96
CA SER A 37 -28.49 -20.42 -47.97
C SER A 37 -27.20 -20.10 -48.75
N SER A 38 -26.08 -20.54 -48.12
CA SER A 38 -24.69 -20.80 -48.57
C SER A 38 -23.72 -19.60 -48.54
N GLU A 39 -22.76 -19.57 -47.61
CA GLU A 39 -21.47 -20.32 -47.49
C GLU A 39 -20.31 -19.68 -48.28
N SER A 40 -19.29 -19.27 -47.50
CA SER A 40 -17.84 -19.25 -47.78
C SER A 40 -17.33 -18.77 -49.14
N SER A 41 -16.41 -17.81 -49.14
CA SER A 41 -14.97 -18.11 -49.22
C SER A 41 -14.11 -16.86 -49.39
N LEU A 42 -12.94 -16.94 -48.76
CA LEU A 42 -11.77 -16.08 -48.93
C LEU A 42 -11.28 -16.09 -50.38
N THR A 43 -10.92 -14.93 -50.91
CA THR A 43 -9.70 -14.79 -51.72
C THR A 43 -9.13 -13.38 -51.60
N SER A 44 -7.95 -13.35 -50.97
CA SER A 44 -6.87 -12.43 -51.21
C SER A 44 -6.71 -12.03 -52.68
N ASN A 45 -6.57 -10.73 -52.96
CA ASN A 45 -5.60 -10.29 -53.96
C ASN A 45 -5.13 -8.87 -53.69
N SER A 46 -3.82 -8.80 -53.47
CA SER A 46 -2.96 -7.64 -53.49
C SER A 46 -3.02 -6.91 -54.83
N ASN A 47 -3.21 -5.60 -54.81
CA ASN A 47 -2.68 -4.72 -55.85
C ASN A 47 -2.21 -3.40 -55.22
N ILE A 48 -0.90 -3.19 -55.33
CA ILE A 48 -0.18 -1.97 -55.00
C ILE A 48 -0.35 -1.01 -56.18
N SER A 49 -0.86 0.20 -55.92
CA SER A 49 -0.42 1.37 -56.68
C SER A 49 -0.73 2.68 -55.93
N ASN A 50 0.31 3.51 -55.85
CA ASN A 50 0.41 4.79 -55.16
C ASN A 50 -0.58 5.86 -55.68
N HIS A 51 -1.24 6.60 -54.78
CA HIS A 51 -1.29 8.06 -54.86
C HIS A 51 -1.89 8.71 -53.59
N HIS A 52 -1.20 9.77 -53.13
CA HIS A 52 -1.63 10.84 -52.21
C HIS A 52 -2.07 10.47 -50.78
N GLN A 53 -1.15 10.78 -49.84
CA GLN A 53 -1.38 10.88 -48.41
C GLN A 53 -2.48 11.90 -48.09
N GLN A 54 -3.68 11.40 -47.84
CA GLN A 54 -4.55 11.89 -46.78
C GLN A 54 -4.56 10.82 -45.71
N THR A 55 -3.90 11.07 -44.57
CA THR A 55 -4.02 10.23 -43.38
C THR A 55 -5.47 10.31 -42.88
N PRO A 56 -6.23 9.20 -42.88
CA PRO A 56 -7.53 9.18 -42.22
C PRO A 56 -7.29 9.22 -40.71
N LEU A 57 -8.05 10.06 -40.00
CA LEU A 57 -8.13 10.01 -38.53
C LEU A 57 -8.38 8.56 -38.12
N SER A 58 -7.39 7.96 -37.49
CA SER A 58 -7.53 6.65 -36.84
C SER A 58 -8.66 6.74 -35.82
N SER A 59 -9.66 5.88 -36.00
CA SER A 59 -10.70 5.56 -35.05
C SER A 59 -10.16 5.52 -33.62
N SER A 60 -10.70 6.37 -32.76
CA SER A 60 -10.51 6.28 -31.31
C SER A 60 -10.90 4.87 -30.83
N PRO A 61 -10.10 4.21 -29.98
CA PRO A 61 -10.44 2.89 -29.45
C PRO A 61 -11.78 2.97 -28.70
N SER A 62 -12.68 2.02 -28.98
CA SER A 62 -13.96 1.90 -28.28
C SER A 62 -13.74 1.60 -26.80
N LEU A 63 -14.42 2.31 -25.92
CA LEU A 63 -14.30 2.20 -24.45
C LEU A 63 -14.46 0.77 -23.90
N SER A 64 -15.19 -0.09 -24.62
CA SER A 64 -15.44 -1.51 -24.29
C SER A 64 -14.21 -2.43 -24.37
N SER A 65 -13.04 -1.92 -24.78
CA SER A 65 -11.79 -2.69 -24.85
C SER A 65 -10.77 -2.34 -23.74
N LEU A 66 -11.14 -1.52 -22.75
CA LEU A 66 -10.25 -1.14 -21.65
C LEU A 66 -10.34 -2.20 -20.54
N HIS A 67 -9.32 -3.06 -20.45
CA HIS A 67 -9.26 -4.13 -19.45
C HIS A 67 -8.42 -3.75 -18.23
N THR A 68 -7.41 -2.90 -18.39
CA THR A 68 -6.49 -2.51 -17.31
C THR A 68 -6.43 -1.01 -17.10
N ILE A 69 -6.02 -0.61 -15.89
CA ILE A 69 -5.86 0.81 -15.54
C ILE A 69 -4.74 1.48 -16.34
N HIS A 70 -3.72 0.73 -16.75
CA HIS A 70 -2.72 1.24 -17.69
C HIS A 70 -3.34 1.67 -19.03
N GLN A 71 -4.24 0.85 -19.59
CA GLN A 71 -4.95 1.20 -20.83
C GLN A 71 -5.88 2.40 -20.63
N LEU A 72 -6.53 2.50 -19.46
CA LEU A 72 -7.33 3.66 -19.09
C LEU A 72 -6.48 4.94 -19.07
N LYS A 73 -5.28 4.91 -18.46
CA LYS A 73 -4.36 6.07 -18.45
C LYS A 73 -3.92 6.49 -19.85
N GLN A 74 -3.66 5.54 -20.76
CA GLN A 74 -3.33 5.83 -22.16
C GLN A 74 -4.50 6.48 -22.91
N PHE A 75 -5.73 6.07 -22.61
CA PHE A 75 -6.92 6.72 -23.14
C PHE A 75 -7.07 8.15 -22.59
N LEU A 76 -6.91 8.33 -21.28
CA LEU A 76 -7.00 9.63 -20.61
C LEU A 76 -5.90 10.61 -21.07
N GLU A 77 -4.72 10.13 -21.46
CA GLU A 77 -3.68 10.96 -22.05
C GLU A 77 -4.15 11.63 -23.35
N LYS A 78 -4.88 10.89 -24.20
CA LYS A 78 -5.44 11.41 -25.46
C LYS A 78 -6.60 12.39 -25.22
N VAL A 79 -7.39 12.16 -24.18
CA VAL A 79 -8.59 12.96 -23.87
C VAL A 79 -8.24 14.24 -23.10
N ALA A 80 -7.41 14.12 -22.06
CA ALA A 80 -7.07 15.22 -21.17
C ALA A 80 -5.72 15.90 -21.52
N GLY A 81 -4.91 15.31 -22.40
CA GLY A 81 -3.59 15.85 -22.77
C GLY A 81 -2.55 15.77 -21.65
N ILE A 82 -2.77 14.94 -20.63
CA ILE A 82 -1.86 14.76 -19.49
C ILE A 82 -1.01 13.52 -19.74
N ALA A 83 0.31 13.70 -19.86
CA ALA A 83 1.24 12.60 -20.06
C ALA A 83 1.14 11.55 -18.94
N LEU A 84 1.31 10.27 -19.28
CA LEU A 84 1.14 9.12 -18.36
C LEU A 84 1.87 9.28 -17.03
N GLU A 85 3.11 9.78 -17.06
CA GLU A 85 3.97 9.99 -15.89
C GLU A 85 3.47 11.10 -14.94
N ASN A 86 2.60 11.96 -15.44
CA ASN A 86 2.00 13.06 -14.69
C ASN A 86 0.58 12.73 -14.19
N GLN A 87 -0.01 11.60 -14.60
CA GLN A 87 -1.34 11.18 -14.18
C GLN A 87 -1.34 10.52 -12.80
N ILE A 88 -2.14 11.06 -11.87
CA ILE A 88 -2.42 10.45 -10.58
C ILE A 88 -3.91 10.10 -10.56
N LEU A 89 -4.24 8.80 -10.45
CA LEU A 89 -5.61 8.31 -10.34
C LEU A 89 -5.88 7.90 -8.89
N LEU A 90 -6.90 8.51 -8.29
CA LEU A 90 -7.40 8.16 -6.97
C LEU A 90 -8.87 7.71 -7.06
N ASP A 91 -9.22 6.67 -6.32
CA ASP A 91 -10.61 6.27 -6.12
C ASP A 91 -11.33 7.20 -5.12
N SER A 92 -12.63 6.99 -4.89
CA SER A 92 -13.42 7.78 -3.94
C SER A 92 -12.97 7.62 -2.47
N LYS A 93 -12.13 6.63 -2.15
CA LYS A 93 -11.58 6.37 -0.82
C LYS A 93 -10.19 7.00 -0.63
N GLY A 94 -9.63 7.63 -1.66
CA GLY A 94 -8.28 8.19 -1.64
C GLY A 94 -7.17 7.15 -1.84
N ALA A 95 -7.50 5.93 -2.27
CA ALA A 95 -6.49 4.95 -2.64
C ALA A 95 -6.01 5.20 -4.07
N LYS A 96 -4.71 5.03 -4.29
CA LYS A 96 -4.12 5.09 -5.63
C LYS A 96 -4.48 3.82 -6.38
N VAL A 97 -5.01 3.99 -7.58
CA VAL A 97 -5.36 2.86 -8.44
C VAL A 97 -4.10 2.28 -9.08
N ASP A 98 -3.92 0.96 -8.97
CA ASP A 98 -2.76 0.24 -9.49
C ASP A 98 -2.86 0.09 -11.01
N ASN A 99 -1.73 0.20 -11.72
CA ASN A 99 -1.66 0.04 -13.16
C ASN A 99 -2.05 -1.38 -13.61
N GLU A 100 -1.78 -2.39 -12.78
CA GLU A 100 -2.08 -3.81 -13.05
C GLU A 100 -3.52 -4.20 -12.71
N GLN A 101 -4.25 -3.35 -11.97
CA GLN A 101 -5.64 -3.60 -11.60
C GLN A 101 -6.55 -3.62 -12.84
N HIS A 102 -7.56 -4.49 -12.84
CA HIS A 102 -8.55 -4.51 -13.90
C HIS A 102 -9.59 -3.41 -13.71
N VAL A 103 -10.04 -2.83 -14.82
CA VAL A 103 -11.10 -1.79 -14.79
C VAL A 103 -12.41 -2.35 -14.22
N SER A 104 -12.68 -3.64 -14.47
CA SER A 104 -13.84 -4.35 -13.93
C SER A 104 -13.86 -4.46 -12.40
N ASP A 105 -12.69 -4.38 -11.75
CA ASP A 105 -12.59 -4.50 -10.30
C ASP A 105 -13.04 -3.22 -9.58
N ILE A 106 -13.30 -2.15 -10.34
CA ILE A 106 -13.77 -0.82 -9.89
C ILE A 106 -15.23 -0.61 -10.32
N GLU A 107 -15.90 -1.65 -10.85
CA GLU A 107 -17.28 -1.58 -11.34
C GLU A 107 -18.34 -1.72 -10.22
N ASP A 108 -18.16 -1.00 -9.11
CA ASP A 108 -19.32 -0.59 -8.32
C ASP A 108 -19.97 0.63 -9.00
N GLU A 109 -21.29 0.60 -9.25
CA GLU A 109 -22.01 1.62 -10.03
C GLU A 109 -21.86 3.06 -9.49
N GLU A 110 -21.44 3.21 -8.24
CA GLU A 110 -21.25 4.48 -7.53
C GLU A 110 -19.78 4.95 -7.47
N GLU A 111 -18.79 4.15 -7.90
CA GLU A 111 -17.39 4.48 -7.70
C GLU A 111 -16.89 5.52 -8.72
N GLN A 112 -16.31 6.60 -8.19
CA GLN A 112 -15.79 7.74 -8.94
C GLN A 112 -14.26 7.74 -8.87
N ILE A 113 -13.63 7.95 -10.01
CA ILE A 113 -12.18 8.10 -10.12
C ILE A 113 -11.85 9.55 -10.41
N TYR A 114 -10.85 10.05 -9.72
CA TYR A 114 -10.34 11.41 -9.84
C TYR A 114 -8.95 11.38 -10.46
N LEU A 115 -8.80 12.03 -11.61
CA LEU A 115 -7.52 12.24 -12.29
C LEU A 115 -6.93 13.59 -11.87
N PHE A 116 -5.72 13.57 -11.32
CA PHE A 116 -4.93 14.76 -11.03
C PHE A 116 -3.71 14.83 -11.95
N ASP A 117 -3.35 16.04 -12.38
CA ASP A 117 -2.10 16.34 -13.09
C ASP A 117 -1.02 16.78 -12.10
N ARG A 118 0.03 15.98 -11.97
CA ARG A 118 1.20 16.28 -11.12
C ARG A 118 1.84 17.64 -11.42
N MET A 119 1.72 18.12 -12.65
CA MET A 119 2.30 19.38 -13.12
C MET A 119 1.34 20.58 -13.02
N SER A 120 0.06 20.37 -12.69
CA SER A 120 -0.93 21.44 -12.64
C SER A 120 -0.73 22.41 -11.46
N PHE A 121 -0.03 21.98 -10.41
CA PHE A 121 0.18 22.78 -9.19
C PHE A 121 1.53 23.51 -9.15
N SER A 122 2.48 23.15 -10.02
CA SER A 122 3.83 23.73 -10.03
C SER A 122 3.94 24.97 -10.95
N SER A 123 3.02 25.14 -11.89
CA SER A 123 3.05 26.21 -12.90
C SER A 123 1.98 27.26 -12.67
N LYS A 124 2.41 28.48 -12.28
CA LYS A 124 1.52 29.66 -12.20
C LYS A 124 0.78 29.94 -13.52
N THR A 125 1.41 29.60 -14.64
CA THR A 125 0.86 29.80 -15.99
C THR A 125 -0.34 28.89 -16.24
N LYS A 126 -0.29 27.61 -15.83
CA LYS A 126 -1.42 26.67 -16.00
C LYS A 126 -2.64 27.10 -15.18
N SER A 127 -2.44 27.53 -13.92
CA SER A 127 -3.52 28.05 -13.08
C SER A 127 -4.21 29.28 -13.69
N GLN A 128 -3.45 30.19 -14.29
CA GLN A 128 -4.01 31.36 -14.98
C GLN A 128 -4.77 30.98 -16.24
N SER A 129 -4.29 29.99 -17.01
CA SER A 129 -4.99 29.47 -18.18
C SER A 129 -6.34 28.87 -17.82
N LEU A 130 -6.43 28.05 -16.76
CA LEU A 130 -7.71 27.47 -16.31
C LEU A 130 -8.73 28.54 -15.93
N LEU A 131 -8.32 29.56 -15.17
CA LEU A 131 -9.20 30.66 -14.79
C LEU A 131 -9.65 31.50 -15.99
N LYS A 132 -8.77 31.65 -16.99
CA LYS A 132 -9.09 32.34 -18.24
C LYS A 132 -10.11 31.55 -19.06
N ILE A 133 -9.95 30.23 -19.19
CA ILE A 133 -10.90 29.36 -19.91
C ILE A 133 -12.32 29.51 -19.33
N ILE A 134 -12.47 29.48 -17.99
CA ILE A 134 -13.77 29.66 -17.34
C ILE A 134 -14.39 31.03 -17.67
N SER A 135 -13.56 32.08 -17.75
CA SER A 135 -14.02 33.44 -18.08
C SER A 135 -14.39 33.57 -19.56
N ASP A 136 -13.60 32.98 -20.45
CA ASP A 136 -13.81 32.99 -21.89
C ASP A 136 -15.06 32.18 -22.29
N GLU A 137 -15.33 31.04 -21.64
CA GLU A 137 -16.55 30.25 -21.85
C GLU A 137 -17.82 31.02 -21.53
N TYR A 138 -17.83 31.79 -20.44
CA TYR A 138 -18.96 32.66 -20.11
C TYR A 138 -19.10 33.81 -21.13
N ALA A 139 -17.99 34.39 -21.60
CA ALA A 139 -18.02 35.45 -22.61
C ALA A 139 -18.59 34.95 -23.96
N LEU A 140 -18.28 33.71 -24.35
CA LEU A 140 -18.84 33.07 -25.55
C LEU A 140 -20.34 32.80 -25.46
N LEU A 141 -20.86 32.56 -24.25
CA LEU A 141 -22.30 32.40 -24.02
C LEU A 141 -23.07 33.70 -24.30
N GLU A 142 -22.46 34.85 -24.04
CA GLU A 142 -23.07 36.18 -24.17
C GLU A 142 -22.93 36.81 -25.58
N SER A 143 -22.02 36.33 -26.42
CA SER A 143 -21.73 36.93 -27.74
C SER A 143 -22.64 36.46 -28.89
N ARG A 144 -23.64 35.60 -28.62
CA ARG A 144 -24.46 34.98 -29.67
C ARG A 144 -25.49 35.98 -30.23
N GLU A 145 -25.22 36.50 -31.42
CA GLU A 145 -26.09 37.46 -32.12
C GLU A 145 -27.47 36.88 -32.46
N VAL A 146 -28.52 37.70 -32.33
CA VAL A 146 -29.90 37.37 -32.71
C VAL A 146 -30.07 37.61 -34.21
N THR A 147 -30.33 36.54 -34.96
CA THR A 147 -30.67 36.62 -36.37
C THR A 147 -32.13 37.05 -36.53
N VAL A 148 -32.38 38.15 -37.23
CA VAL A 148 -33.73 38.64 -37.55
C VAL A 148 -34.17 38.02 -38.88
N PHE A 149 -35.34 37.37 -38.89
CA PHE A 149 -35.90 36.72 -40.08
C PHE A 149 -37.05 37.55 -40.67
N ASN A 150 -37.11 37.61 -42.00
CA ASN A 150 -38.24 38.19 -42.71
C ASN A 150 -39.46 37.27 -42.69
N LEU A 151 -40.65 37.86 -42.82
CA LEU A 151 -41.92 37.11 -42.90
C LEU A 151 -41.87 36.14 -44.10
N PRO A 152 -42.26 34.85 -43.94
CA PRO A 152 -42.29 33.91 -45.05
C PRO A 152 -43.18 34.38 -46.22
N ASP A 153 -42.73 34.19 -47.46
CA ASP A 153 -43.38 34.70 -48.69
C ASP A 153 -44.85 34.24 -48.84
N ASP A 154 -45.16 33.07 -48.32
CA ASP A 154 -46.47 32.43 -48.27
C ASP A 154 -47.45 33.08 -47.27
N VAL A 155 -46.93 33.78 -46.26
CA VAL A 155 -47.70 34.60 -45.31
C VAL A 155 -47.91 36.01 -45.88
N GLN A 156 -46.89 36.57 -46.53
CA GLN A 156 -46.98 37.90 -47.16
C GLN A 156 -48.10 37.98 -48.21
N LYS A 157 -48.25 36.94 -49.04
CA LYS A 157 -49.28 36.88 -50.11
C LYS A 157 -50.72 36.81 -49.60
N LYS A 158 -50.94 36.49 -48.32
CA LYS A 158 -52.29 36.31 -47.73
C LYS A 158 -52.87 37.59 -47.10
N ILE A 159 -52.05 38.62 -46.92
CA ILE A 159 -52.43 39.85 -46.21
C ILE A 159 -52.80 40.93 -47.24
N LYS A 160 -54.05 41.37 -47.24
CA LYS A 160 -54.56 42.38 -48.20
C LYS A 160 -54.50 43.82 -47.69
N ASN A 161 -54.40 44.01 -46.38
CA ASN A 161 -54.40 45.32 -45.72
C ASN A 161 -52.97 45.75 -45.35
N ASN A 162 -52.51 46.88 -45.89
CA ASN A 162 -51.17 47.41 -45.67
C ASN A 162 -50.88 47.82 -44.21
N GLU A 163 -51.88 48.23 -43.42
CA GLU A 163 -51.68 48.59 -42.01
C GLU A 163 -51.55 47.34 -41.12
N LEU A 164 -52.43 46.34 -41.32
CA LEU A 164 -52.35 45.06 -40.62
C LEU A 164 -51.09 44.28 -40.98
N TYR A 165 -50.61 44.43 -42.23
CA TYR A 165 -49.34 43.86 -42.66
C TYR A 165 -48.16 44.29 -41.77
N ARG A 166 -48.10 45.58 -41.38
CA ARG A 166 -47.02 46.08 -40.51
C ARG A 166 -47.08 45.45 -39.11
N TYR A 167 -48.27 45.28 -38.55
CA TYR A 167 -48.45 44.61 -37.26
C TYR A 167 -48.11 43.12 -37.34
N VAL A 168 -48.50 42.42 -38.41
CA VAL A 168 -48.15 41.01 -38.61
C VAL A 168 -46.64 40.82 -38.76
N GLN A 169 -45.98 41.69 -39.53
CA GLN A 169 -44.51 41.68 -39.66
C GLN A 169 -43.82 41.94 -38.32
N GLN A 170 -44.32 42.90 -37.54
CA GLN A 170 -43.80 43.20 -36.22
C GLN A 170 -43.97 42.02 -35.24
N PHE A 171 -45.16 41.41 -35.17
CA PHE A 171 -45.45 40.27 -34.29
C PHE A 171 -44.61 39.05 -34.67
N TYR A 172 -44.38 38.81 -35.95
CA TYR A 172 -43.51 37.72 -36.40
C TYR A 172 -42.04 37.94 -36.02
N THR A 173 -41.55 39.17 -36.19
CA THR A 173 -40.20 39.56 -35.76
C THR A 173 -40.04 39.35 -34.26
N GLN A 174 -41.05 39.75 -33.48
CA GLN A 174 -41.08 39.60 -32.02
C GLN A 174 -41.20 38.13 -31.59
N LEU A 175 -41.98 37.31 -32.30
CA LEU A 175 -42.07 35.86 -32.05
C LEU A 175 -40.72 35.18 -32.27
N THR A 176 -40.05 35.48 -33.39
CA THR A 176 -38.74 34.91 -33.70
C THR A 176 -37.67 35.33 -32.68
N LEU A 177 -37.73 36.59 -32.24
CA LEU A 177 -36.88 37.09 -31.15
C LEU A 177 -37.18 36.35 -29.83
N ALA A 178 -38.45 36.12 -29.51
CA ALA A 178 -38.85 35.41 -28.30
C ALA A 178 -38.39 33.93 -28.30
N GLU A 179 -38.47 33.24 -29.44
CA GLU A 179 -37.94 31.88 -29.63
C GLU A 179 -36.42 31.83 -29.45
N ASN A 180 -35.70 32.81 -30.01
CA ASN A 180 -34.26 32.93 -29.83
C ASN A 180 -33.86 33.19 -28.36
N ILE A 181 -34.62 34.02 -27.64
CA ILE A 181 -34.42 34.26 -26.21
C ILE A 181 -34.55 32.94 -25.43
N VAL A 182 -35.62 32.15 -25.65
CA VAL A 182 -35.79 30.86 -24.96
C VAL A 182 -34.64 29.92 -25.26
N LYS A 183 -34.22 29.81 -26.52
CA LYS A 183 -33.07 28.98 -26.91
C LYS A 183 -31.77 29.42 -26.23
N SER A 184 -31.56 30.74 -26.09
CA SER A 184 -30.42 31.29 -25.35
C SER A 184 -30.50 30.95 -23.86
N SER A 185 -31.68 31.12 -23.26
CA SER A 185 -31.97 30.76 -21.87
C SER A 185 -31.74 29.27 -21.59
N GLU A 186 -32.14 28.37 -22.49
CA GLU A 186 -31.88 26.92 -22.35
C GLU A 186 -30.37 26.61 -22.32
N ASN A 187 -29.56 27.30 -23.14
CA ASN A 187 -28.11 27.16 -23.10
C ASN A 187 -27.51 27.70 -21.79
N ARG A 188 -28.03 28.82 -21.29
CA ARG A 188 -27.64 29.41 -19.99
C ARG A 188 -27.93 28.47 -18.83
N VAL A 189 -29.12 27.87 -18.78
CA VAL A 189 -29.48 26.87 -17.76
C VAL A 189 -28.57 25.65 -17.84
N ARG A 190 -28.33 25.11 -19.04
CA ARG A 190 -27.42 23.97 -19.23
C ARG A 190 -26.01 24.30 -18.73
N TYR A 191 -25.52 25.50 -19.02
CA TYR A 191 -24.24 25.99 -18.50
C TYR A 191 -24.23 26.00 -16.97
N CYS A 192 -25.25 26.57 -16.32
CA CYS A 192 -25.34 26.63 -14.86
C CYS A 192 -25.31 25.24 -14.20
N ILE A 193 -26.11 24.29 -14.71
CA ILE A 193 -26.19 22.92 -14.20
C ILE A 193 -24.85 22.21 -14.36
N THR A 194 -24.28 22.26 -15.57
CA THR A 194 -22.98 21.62 -15.86
C THR A 194 -21.89 22.17 -14.95
N LYS A 195 -21.81 23.51 -14.78
CA LYS A 195 -20.82 24.12 -13.90
C LYS A 195 -21.05 23.77 -12.43
N LEU A 196 -22.29 23.63 -11.98
CA LEU A 196 -22.60 23.17 -10.63
C LEU A 196 -22.12 21.74 -10.38
N GLU A 197 -22.35 20.82 -11.32
CA GLU A 197 -21.87 19.43 -11.23
C GLU A 197 -20.34 19.38 -11.22
N GLN A 198 -19.69 20.13 -12.11
CA GLN A 198 -18.23 20.24 -12.13
C GLN A 198 -17.70 20.81 -10.80
N MET A 199 -18.34 21.82 -10.20
CA MET A 199 -17.92 22.34 -8.89
C MET A 199 -18.06 21.30 -7.77
N ARG A 200 -19.10 20.46 -7.80
CA ARG A 200 -19.26 19.37 -6.81
C ARG A 200 -18.12 18.35 -6.95
N ALA A 201 -17.86 17.87 -8.17
CA ALA A 201 -16.75 16.95 -8.43
C ALA A 201 -15.39 17.54 -8.04
N GLN A 202 -15.14 18.82 -8.31
CA GLN A 202 -13.92 19.52 -7.83
C GLN A 202 -13.81 19.49 -6.31
N ASN A 203 -14.88 19.83 -5.60
CA ASN A 203 -14.89 19.83 -4.14
C ASN A 203 -14.62 18.43 -3.57
N ASP A 204 -15.27 17.41 -4.14
CA ASP A 204 -15.12 16.03 -3.70
C ASP A 204 -13.69 15.51 -3.95
N SER A 205 -13.06 15.91 -5.06
CA SER A 205 -11.67 15.57 -5.36
C SER A 205 -10.67 16.07 -4.30
N ILE A 206 -10.94 17.22 -3.65
CA ILE A 206 -10.08 17.72 -2.56
C ILE A 206 -10.17 16.78 -1.36
N GLY A 207 -11.38 16.31 -1.03
CA GLY A 207 -11.60 15.34 0.03
C GLY A 207 -10.83 14.04 -0.23
N VAL A 208 -10.92 13.53 -1.46
CA VAL A 208 -10.19 12.33 -1.91
C VAL A 208 -8.66 12.52 -1.80
N ALA A 209 -8.13 13.66 -2.23
CA ALA A 209 -6.71 13.96 -2.12
C ALA A 209 -6.23 14.04 -0.65
N LEU A 210 -7.09 14.54 0.26
CA LEU A 210 -6.78 14.59 1.68
C LEU A 210 -6.86 13.23 2.37
N LEU A 211 -7.82 12.37 1.98
CA LEU A 211 -7.88 10.98 2.45
C LEU A 211 -6.62 10.20 2.04
N ASN A 212 -6.17 10.39 0.79
CA ASN A 212 -4.90 9.83 0.34
C ASN A 212 -3.73 10.29 1.22
N LEU A 213 -3.64 11.60 1.46
CA LEU A 213 -2.60 12.20 2.29
C LEU A 213 -2.60 11.66 3.72
N ASP A 214 -3.78 11.52 4.33
CA ASP A 214 -3.97 10.95 5.67
C ASP A 214 -3.49 9.50 5.75
N GLY A 215 -3.86 8.67 4.76
CA GLY A 215 -3.40 7.28 4.66
C GLY A 215 -1.87 7.16 4.61
N HIS A 216 -1.22 7.97 3.76
CA HIS A 216 0.25 7.99 3.67
C HIS A 216 0.91 8.46 4.97
N THR A 217 0.34 9.49 5.61
CA THR A 217 0.85 10.04 6.86
C THR A 217 0.78 9.01 7.98
N LYS A 218 -0.38 8.36 8.16
CA LYS A 218 -0.57 7.30 9.16
C LYS A 218 0.40 6.13 8.95
N SER A 219 0.60 5.70 7.71
CA SER A 219 1.55 4.62 7.38
C SER A 219 2.99 5.00 7.73
N SER A 220 3.41 6.21 7.36
CA SER A 220 4.74 6.76 7.70
C SER A 220 4.94 6.86 9.22
N SER A 221 3.98 7.45 9.93
CA SER A 221 4.03 7.62 11.39
C SER A 221 4.05 6.27 12.12
N ALA A 222 3.30 5.27 11.64
CA ALA A 222 3.35 3.90 12.17
C ALA A 222 4.73 3.25 11.98
N SER A 223 5.34 3.42 10.81
CA SER A 223 6.68 2.91 10.50
C SER A 223 7.75 3.56 11.39
N LEU A 224 7.66 4.87 11.61
CA LEU A 224 8.55 5.61 12.50
C LEU A 224 8.38 5.21 13.97
N LYS A 225 7.15 4.96 14.42
CA LYS A 225 6.89 4.46 15.77
C LYS A 225 7.53 3.08 15.99
N LYS A 226 7.34 2.15 15.05
CA LYS A 226 8.00 0.82 15.09
C LYS A 226 9.52 0.93 15.12
N PHE A 227 10.09 1.81 14.30
CA PHE A 227 11.52 2.10 14.34
C PHE A 227 11.96 2.62 15.71
N LYS A 228 11.23 3.57 16.30
CA LYS A 228 11.55 4.13 17.62
C LYS A 228 11.51 3.08 18.72
N GLU A 229 10.47 2.26 18.78
CA GLU A 229 10.36 1.17 19.75
C GLU A 229 11.55 0.20 19.66
N ARG A 230 11.98 -0.10 18.45
CA ARG A 230 13.17 -0.92 18.22
C ARG A 230 14.46 -0.20 18.63
N PHE A 231 14.58 1.07 18.27
CA PHE A 231 15.72 1.90 18.64
C PHE A 231 15.86 1.96 20.17
N ASP A 232 14.77 2.13 20.92
CA ASP A 232 14.78 2.21 22.38
C ASP A 232 15.28 0.92 23.04
N LYS A 233 14.88 -0.24 22.50
CA LYS A 233 15.40 -1.55 22.97
C LYS A 233 16.91 -1.66 22.75
N ILE A 234 17.39 -1.22 21.59
CA ILE A 234 18.81 -1.26 21.24
C ILE A 234 19.60 -0.26 22.08
N GLU A 235 19.06 0.95 22.26
CA GLU A 235 19.64 2.00 23.08
C GLU A 235 19.82 1.51 24.52
N SER A 236 18.76 1.00 25.15
CA SER A 236 18.82 0.44 26.51
C SER A 236 19.89 -0.64 26.63
N LYS A 237 19.89 -1.62 25.71
CA LYS A 237 20.88 -2.72 25.71
C LYS A 237 22.32 -2.20 25.67
N TYR A 238 22.59 -1.21 24.84
CA TYR A 238 23.96 -0.69 24.67
C TYR A 238 24.37 0.30 25.76
N VAL A 239 23.43 1.06 26.31
CA VAL A 239 23.67 1.88 27.50
C VAL A 239 24.01 0.98 28.69
N ASP A 240 23.27 -0.10 28.92
CA ASP A 240 23.56 -1.07 29.98
C ASP A 240 24.94 -1.73 29.79
N LEU A 241 25.29 -2.08 28.54
CA LEU A 241 26.60 -2.62 28.19
C LEU A 241 27.73 -1.63 28.54
N LEU A 242 27.54 -0.35 28.25
CA LEU A 242 28.53 0.69 28.56
C LEU A 242 28.65 0.93 30.07
N GLN A 243 27.54 0.89 30.80
CA GLN A 243 27.55 1.04 32.27
C GLN A 243 28.27 -0.11 32.98
N THR A 244 28.16 -1.33 32.44
CA THR A 244 28.78 -2.54 33.00
C THR A 244 30.19 -2.81 32.46
N LEU A 245 30.71 -1.98 31.54
CA LEU A 245 31.95 -2.24 30.83
C LEU A 245 33.16 -2.38 31.75
N ASP A 246 33.31 -1.50 32.74
CA ASP A 246 34.45 -1.54 33.66
C ASP A 246 34.37 -2.77 34.58
N GLU A 247 33.19 -3.09 35.11
CA GLU A 247 32.96 -4.31 35.89
C GLU A 247 33.26 -5.58 35.09
N ASP A 248 32.83 -5.62 33.83
CA ASP A 248 33.06 -6.77 32.95
C ASP A 248 34.56 -6.91 32.60
N ILE A 249 35.29 -5.79 32.44
CA ILE A 249 36.75 -5.80 32.27
C ILE A 249 37.46 -6.30 33.53
N GLU A 250 36.99 -5.92 34.72
CA GLU A 250 37.55 -6.40 35.99
C GLU A 250 37.31 -7.90 36.18
N LYS A 251 36.12 -8.40 35.85
CA LYS A 251 35.82 -9.85 35.84
C LYS A 251 36.75 -10.65 34.92
N LEU A 252 37.18 -10.09 33.80
CA LEU A 252 38.17 -10.78 32.95
C LEU A 252 39.52 -10.97 33.63
N GLY A 253 39.87 -10.08 34.57
CA GLY A 253 41.12 -10.19 35.34
C GLY A 253 41.09 -11.32 36.37
N THR A 254 39.89 -11.73 36.83
CA THR A 254 39.72 -12.82 37.80
C THR A 254 39.68 -14.20 37.15
N ILE A 255 39.51 -14.28 35.83
CA ILE A 255 39.43 -15.54 35.10
C ILE A 255 40.81 -15.89 34.53
N GLU A 256 41.45 -16.88 35.15
CA GLU A 256 42.75 -17.40 34.70
C GLU A 256 42.62 -18.25 33.44
N LEU A 257 43.63 -18.15 32.57
CA LEU A 257 43.76 -19.02 31.41
C LEU A 257 44.16 -20.43 31.86
N HIS A 258 43.71 -21.45 31.13
CA HIS A 258 44.12 -22.82 31.36
C HIS A 258 45.66 -22.92 31.28
N PRO A 259 46.35 -23.70 32.14
CA PRO A 259 47.81 -23.73 32.19
C PRO A 259 48.50 -23.97 30.84
N SER A 260 47.89 -24.76 29.96
CA SER A 260 48.40 -25.02 28.59
C SER A 260 48.31 -23.81 27.64
N LEU A 261 47.57 -22.76 28.00
CA LEU A 261 47.37 -21.53 27.23
C LEU A 261 48.10 -20.33 27.84
N GLN A 262 48.61 -20.48 29.07
CA GLN A 262 49.35 -19.42 29.76
C GLN A 262 50.71 -19.18 29.10
N THR A 263 51.13 -17.92 29.06
CA THR A 263 52.47 -17.51 28.62
C THR A 263 53.01 -16.48 29.61
N GLN A 264 54.27 -16.09 29.49
CA GLN A 264 54.87 -15.06 30.38
C GLN A 264 54.06 -13.75 30.44
N ASN A 265 53.40 -13.40 29.33
CA ASN A 265 52.65 -12.15 29.17
C ASN A 265 51.12 -12.33 29.15
N LYS A 266 50.61 -13.56 29.30
CA LYS A 266 49.16 -13.85 29.28
C LYS A 266 48.83 -14.86 30.36
N LYS A 267 48.18 -14.40 31.42
CA LYS A 267 47.77 -15.20 32.57
C LYS A 267 46.25 -15.22 32.73
N SER A 268 45.57 -14.12 32.41
CA SER A 268 44.11 -14.01 32.49
C SER A 268 43.46 -13.71 31.14
N LEU A 269 42.13 -13.79 31.06
CA LEU A 269 41.39 -13.36 29.86
C LEU A 269 41.57 -11.87 29.58
N GLN A 270 41.77 -11.06 30.61
CA GLN A 270 42.01 -9.63 30.46
C GLN A 270 43.28 -9.34 29.63
N ASP A 271 44.32 -10.16 29.76
CA ASP A 271 45.58 -10.02 29.00
C ASP A 271 45.41 -10.33 27.50
N CYS A 272 44.26 -10.88 27.09
CA CYS A 272 43.98 -11.27 25.72
C CYS A 272 43.30 -10.16 24.90
N ILE A 273 42.95 -9.02 25.51
CA ILE A 273 42.20 -7.95 24.85
C ILE A 273 42.85 -6.55 25.01
N PRO A 274 42.69 -5.64 24.03
CA PRO A 274 43.23 -4.29 24.11
C PRO A 274 42.31 -3.37 24.94
N ILE A 275 42.43 -3.43 26.27
CA ILE A 275 41.55 -2.72 27.24
C ILE A 275 41.41 -1.22 26.93
N GLN A 276 42.53 -0.52 26.74
CA GLN A 276 42.53 0.93 26.51
C GLN A 276 41.75 1.28 25.23
N GLN A 277 41.90 0.47 24.18
CA GLN A 277 41.20 0.67 22.92
C GLN A 277 39.69 0.42 23.06
N ILE A 278 39.30 -0.60 23.83
CA ILE A 278 37.90 -0.91 24.11
C ILE A 278 37.22 0.24 24.88
N LYS A 279 37.87 0.80 25.91
CA LYS A 279 37.35 1.96 26.65
C LYS A 279 37.19 3.18 25.73
N LEU A 280 38.17 3.44 24.87
CA LEU A 280 38.09 4.52 23.88
C LEU A 280 36.94 4.31 22.89
N TRP A 281 36.72 3.09 22.43
CA TRP A 281 35.57 2.74 21.58
C TRP A 281 34.25 2.91 22.31
N GLY A 282 34.16 2.52 23.59
CA GLY A 282 32.96 2.72 24.42
C GLY A 282 32.52 4.18 24.45
N ASN A 283 33.46 5.09 24.75
CA ASN A 283 33.19 6.53 24.76
C ASN A 283 32.73 7.07 23.39
N LYS A 284 33.37 6.65 22.29
CA LYS A 284 32.97 7.04 20.93
C LYS A 284 31.58 6.51 20.58
N CYS A 285 31.29 5.25 20.91
CA CYS A 285 30.00 4.64 20.64
C CYS A 285 28.87 5.33 21.41
N LEU A 286 29.11 5.74 22.67
CA LEU A 286 28.15 6.51 23.47
C LEU A 286 27.84 7.87 22.82
N GLN A 287 28.87 8.59 22.38
CA GLN A 287 28.69 9.89 21.71
C GLN A 287 27.88 9.76 20.41
N GLU A 288 28.22 8.76 19.58
CA GLU A 288 27.48 8.49 18.35
C GLU A 288 26.03 8.08 18.61
N LEU A 289 25.78 7.22 19.62
CA LEU A 289 24.44 6.80 20.01
C LEU A 289 23.59 7.99 20.49
N ASN A 290 24.15 8.85 21.34
CA ASN A 290 23.45 10.06 21.83
C ASN A 290 23.14 11.05 20.71
N SER A 291 24.11 11.33 19.82
CA SER A 291 23.87 12.20 18.66
C SER A 291 22.81 11.63 17.72
N PHE A 292 22.78 10.31 17.56
CA PHE A 292 21.74 9.65 16.76
C PHE A 292 20.38 9.70 17.45
N LYS A 293 20.31 9.49 18.76
CA LYS A 293 19.08 9.63 19.57
C LYS A 293 18.44 11.00 19.39
N GLU A 294 19.23 12.08 19.47
CA GLU A 294 18.74 13.45 19.25
C GLU A 294 18.11 13.61 17.86
N LYS A 295 18.76 13.05 16.82
CA LYS A 295 18.23 13.06 15.44
C LYS A 295 16.93 12.28 15.30
N VAL A 296 16.79 11.15 16.00
CA VAL A 296 15.56 10.35 16.03
C VAL A 296 14.43 11.13 16.70
N ILE A 297 14.68 11.73 17.86
CA ILE A 297 13.71 12.55 18.60
C ILE A 297 13.26 13.77 17.77
N PHE A 298 14.20 14.49 17.15
CA PHE A 298 13.86 15.59 16.25
C PHE A 298 13.02 15.13 15.05
N THR A 299 13.26 13.94 14.53
CA THR A 299 12.48 13.42 13.40
C THR A 299 11.07 13.02 13.81
N LEU A 300 10.90 12.51 15.04
CA LEU A 300 9.58 12.26 15.64
C LEU A 300 8.78 13.55 15.79
N SER A 301 9.39 14.66 16.22
CA SER A 301 8.68 15.94 16.32
C SER A 301 8.27 16.48 14.94
N VAL A 302 9.10 16.30 13.91
CA VAL A 302 8.73 16.61 12.52
C VAL A 302 7.54 15.76 12.05
N SER A 303 7.54 14.45 12.34
CA SER A 303 6.40 13.57 12.01
C SER A 303 5.11 14.03 12.68
N GLN A 304 5.17 14.38 13.98
CA GLN A 304 4.01 14.90 14.71
C GLN A 304 3.51 16.23 14.14
N GLN A 305 4.42 17.08 13.64
CA GLN A 305 4.01 18.31 12.97
C GLN A 305 3.28 18.00 11.65
N ILE A 306 3.77 17.05 10.86
CA ILE A 306 3.10 16.60 9.64
C ILE A 306 1.71 16.05 9.98
N ASP A 307 1.59 15.20 11.00
CA ASP A 307 0.29 14.66 11.46
C ASP A 307 -0.70 15.80 11.77
N ARG A 308 -0.26 16.81 12.54
CA ARG A 308 -1.09 18.00 12.86
C ARG A 308 -1.45 18.83 11.63
N ASP A 309 -0.52 18.99 10.69
CA ASP A 309 -0.77 19.75 9.47
C ASP A 309 -1.86 19.06 8.63
N VAL A 310 -1.85 17.73 8.56
CA VAL A 310 -2.87 16.92 7.89
C VAL A 310 -4.22 17.03 8.60
N ASP A 311 -4.26 16.83 9.92
CA ASP A 311 -5.48 16.97 10.73
C ASP A 311 -6.10 18.36 10.56
N THR A 312 -5.25 19.40 10.56
CA THR A 312 -5.68 20.78 10.32
C THR A 312 -6.29 20.94 8.92
N GLN A 313 -5.70 20.34 7.89
CA GLN A 313 -6.29 20.40 6.55
C GLN A 313 -7.61 19.64 6.46
N LEU A 314 -7.74 18.48 7.10
CA LEU A 314 -8.98 17.70 7.16
C LEU A 314 -10.11 18.47 7.85
N LEU A 315 -9.81 19.19 8.94
CA LEU A 315 -10.81 20.02 9.64
C LEU A 315 -11.21 21.28 8.86
N LEU A 316 -10.33 21.81 8.01
CA LEU A 316 -10.55 23.04 7.25
C LEU A 316 -11.12 22.81 5.84
N VAL A 317 -11.63 21.60 5.53
CA VAL A 317 -12.33 21.31 4.28
C VAL A 317 -13.74 21.86 4.34
N VAL A 318 -13.86 23.17 4.21
CA VAL A 318 -15.15 23.85 4.03
C VAL A 318 -15.13 24.54 2.67
N PRO A 319 -16.04 24.17 1.74
CA PRO A 319 -16.09 24.82 0.45
C PRO A 319 -16.38 26.32 0.61
N PRO A 320 -15.70 27.20 -0.14
CA PRO A 320 -15.97 28.64 -0.09
C PRO A 320 -17.30 29.03 -0.77
N VAL A 321 -18.04 28.05 -1.31
CA VAL A 321 -19.28 28.25 -2.07
C VAL A 321 -20.45 27.54 -1.39
N ASN A 322 -21.64 28.14 -1.45
CA ASN A 322 -22.86 27.57 -0.89
C ASN A 322 -23.59 26.71 -1.94
N PHE A 323 -23.28 25.41 -2.00
CA PHE A 323 -23.89 24.48 -2.95
C PHE A 323 -25.43 24.42 -2.85
N SER A 324 -26.00 24.57 -1.65
CA SER A 324 -27.46 24.60 -1.47
C SER A 324 -28.09 25.80 -2.18
N MET A 325 -27.50 26.99 -2.02
CA MET A 325 -27.95 28.20 -2.69
C MET A 325 -27.79 28.10 -4.21
N LEU A 326 -26.64 27.61 -4.70
CA LEU A 326 -26.40 27.45 -6.14
C LEU A 326 -27.37 26.43 -6.78
N SER A 327 -27.70 25.36 -6.06
CA SER A 327 -28.69 24.36 -6.50
C SER A 327 -30.10 24.96 -6.62
N LYS A 328 -30.49 25.81 -5.66
CA LYS A 328 -31.77 26.54 -5.72
C LYS A 328 -31.82 27.47 -6.93
N LEU A 329 -30.76 28.23 -7.17
CA LEU A 329 -30.66 29.12 -8.33
C LEU A 329 -30.78 28.36 -9.66
N CYS A 330 -30.19 27.17 -9.77
CA CYS A 330 -30.33 26.34 -10.98
C CYS A 330 -31.77 25.86 -11.16
N THR A 331 -32.42 25.40 -10.09
CA THR A 331 -33.83 24.95 -10.11
C THR A 331 -34.78 26.10 -10.49
N GLU A 332 -34.56 27.29 -9.93
CA GLU A 332 -35.31 28.50 -10.29
C GLU A 332 -35.09 28.87 -11.76
N SER A 333 -33.87 28.71 -12.28
CA SER A 333 -33.55 28.99 -13.67
C SER A 333 -34.24 28.02 -14.65
N GLU A 334 -34.37 26.74 -14.30
CA GLU A 334 -35.18 25.77 -15.05
C GLU A 334 -36.66 26.17 -15.09
N ASN A 335 -37.21 26.59 -13.95
CA ASN A 335 -38.59 27.08 -13.87
C ASN A 335 -38.80 28.33 -14.73
N ILE A 336 -37.85 29.27 -14.72
CA ILE A 336 -37.89 30.46 -15.59
C ILE A 336 -37.97 30.05 -17.06
N VAL A 337 -37.15 29.09 -17.51
CA VAL A 337 -37.19 28.61 -18.91
C VAL A 337 -38.54 27.98 -19.25
N ASN A 338 -39.13 27.21 -18.33
CA ASN A 338 -40.47 26.64 -18.54
C ASN A 338 -41.52 27.75 -18.69
N THR A 339 -41.49 28.77 -17.83
CA THR A 339 -42.36 29.96 -17.96
C THR A 339 -42.13 30.71 -19.27
N GLN A 340 -40.87 30.89 -19.69
CA GLN A 340 -40.58 31.55 -20.97
C GLN A 340 -41.13 30.73 -22.16
N ARG A 341 -41.10 29.39 -22.11
CA ARG A 341 -41.71 28.52 -23.13
C ARG A 341 -43.23 28.73 -23.22
N GLU A 342 -43.90 28.87 -22.08
CA GLU A 342 -45.33 29.20 -22.02
C GLU A 342 -45.64 30.60 -22.60
N LEU A 343 -44.80 31.60 -22.27
CA LEU A 343 -44.92 32.95 -22.81
C LEU A 343 -44.75 32.98 -24.34
N VAL A 344 -43.77 32.25 -24.88
CA VAL A 344 -43.58 32.11 -26.35
C VAL A 344 -44.80 31.45 -27.00
N ASN A 345 -45.38 30.42 -26.39
CA ASN A 345 -46.60 29.79 -26.89
C ASN A 345 -47.78 30.78 -26.92
N ASN A 346 -47.89 31.65 -25.92
CA ASN A 346 -48.92 32.70 -25.89
C ASN A 346 -48.67 33.79 -26.94
N ILE A 347 -47.41 34.21 -27.14
CA ILE A 347 -47.00 35.13 -28.22
C ILE A 347 -47.34 34.53 -29.60
N ASN A 348 -47.09 33.24 -29.82
CA ASN A 348 -47.46 32.56 -31.07
C ASN A 348 -48.98 32.53 -31.26
N ARG A 349 -49.77 32.24 -30.21
CA ARG A 349 -51.25 32.33 -30.27
C ARG A 349 -51.73 33.74 -30.64
N ASN A 350 -51.09 34.77 -30.09
CA ASN A 350 -51.39 36.16 -30.43
C ASN A 350 -51.08 36.45 -31.90
N PHE A 351 -49.92 36.00 -32.40
CA PHE A 351 -49.55 36.11 -33.81
C PHE A 351 -50.54 35.39 -34.74
N GLN A 352 -50.93 34.16 -34.43
CA GLN A 352 -51.92 33.40 -35.22
C GLN A 352 -53.30 34.09 -35.24
N SER A 353 -53.71 34.67 -34.10
CA SER A 353 -54.97 35.42 -34.00
C SER A 353 -54.94 36.67 -34.88
N LEU A 354 -53.83 37.43 -34.86
CA LEU A 354 -53.63 38.59 -35.71
C LEU A 354 -53.61 38.21 -37.20
N LEU A 355 -52.94 37.10 -37.54
CA LEU A 355 -52.89 36.59 -38.91
C LEU A 355 -54.28 36.18 -39.42
N GLN A 356 -55.10 35.59 -38.57
CA GLN A 356 -56.48 35.23 -38.89
C GLN A 356 -57.35 36.47 -39.13
N MET A 357 -57.20 37.52 -38.32
CA MET A 357 -57.89 38.80 -38.51
C MET A 357 -57.44 39.48 -39.81
N ALA A 358 -56.13 39.53 -40.07
CA ALA A 358 -55.57 40.10 -41.29
C ALA A 358 -56.00 39.37 -42.58
N SER A 359 -56.34 38.08 -42.49
CA SER A 359 -56.81 37.26 -43.61
C SER A 359 -58.32 37.37 -43.88
N LYS A 360 -59.12 37.86 -42.91
CA LYS A 360 -60.60 37.87 -42.95
C LYS A 360 -61.26 39.27 -42.99
N SER A 361 -60.48 40.35 -42.90
CA SER A 361 -61.01 41.70 -42.61
C SER A 361 -61.74 42.37 -43.79
N ASP A 362 -63.08 42.44 -43.68
CA ASP A 362 -63.99 43.35 -44.42
C ASP A 362 -64.70 44.37 -43.48
N ASN A 363 -64.50 44.31 -42.15
CA ASN A 363 -65.28 45.07 -41.14
C ASN A 363 -64.40 45.87 -40.16
N GLN A 364 -64.23 47.17 -40.41
CA GLN A 364 -63.15 47.97 -39.83
C GLN A 364 -63.26 48.36 -38.33
N ASN A 365 -64.44 48.33 -37.69
CA ASN A 365 -64.61 48.97 -36.36
C ASN A 365 -64.53 48.03 -35.14
N LYS A 366 -64.79 46.72 -35.28
CA LYS A 366 -64.66 45.75 -34.16
C LYS A 366 -63.24 45.19 -34.03
N ASP A 367 -62.48 45.21 -35.12
CA ASP A 367 -61.13 44.66 -35.19
C ASP A 367 -60.11 45.55 -34.44
N VAL A 368 -60.30 46.88 -34.42
CA VAL A 368 -59.34 47.83 -33.84
C VAL A 368 -59.18 47.68 -32.33
N THR A 369 -60.27 47.58 -31.56
CA THR A 369 -60.19 47.45 -30.08
C THR A 369 -59.54 46.12 -29.68
N VAL A 370 -59.80 45.04 -30.42
CA VAL A 370 -59.22 43.71 -30.17
C VAL A 370 -57.73 43.73 -30.51
N ILE A 371 -57.32 44.41 -31.59
CA ILE A 371 -55.91 44.57 -31.96
C ILE A 371 -55.15 45.36 -30.90
N VAL A 372 -55.72 46.44 -30.36
CA VAL A 372 -55.08 47.23 -29.28
C VAL A 372 -54.85 46.35 -28.04
N GLN A 373 -55.85 45.59 -27.60
CA GLN A 373 -55.70 44.65 -26.48
C GLN A 373 -54.66 43.55 -26.76
N LEU A 374 -54.60 43.08 -28.00
CA LEU A 374 -53.62 42.09 -28.44
C LEU A 374 -52.19 42.64 -28.42
N VAL A 375 -52.01 43.90 -28.83
CA VAL A 375 -50.73 44.61 -28.77
C VAL A 375 -50.28 44.81 -27.32
N ASP A 376 -51.18 45.25 -26.44
CA ASP A 376 -50.85 45.48 -25.02
C ASP A 376 -50.46 44.18 -24.30
N THR A 377 -51.23 43.10 -24.52
CA THR A 377 -50.92 41.78 -23.95
C THR A 377 -49.64 41.18 -24.51
N HIS A 378 -49.39 41.31 -25.82
CA HIS A 378 -48.15 40.86 -26.46
C HIS A 378 -46.94 41.64 -25.92
N GLN A 379 -47.05 42.96 -25.78
CA GLN A 379 -45.98 43.78 -25.22
C GLN A 379 -45.67 43.42 -23.76
N ASN A 380 -46.68 43.09 -22.96
CA ASN A 380 -46.48 42.60 -21.60
C ASN A 380 -45.71 41.27 -21.56
N TYR A 381 -46.03 40.31 -22.45
CA TYR A 381 -45.29 39.04 -22.54
C TYR A 381 -43.82 39.26 -22.95
N LEU A 382 -43.54 40.19 -23.87
CA LEU A 382 -42.17 40.54 -24.26
C LEU A 382 -41.38 41.17 -23.10
N ASN A 383 -42.02 41.99 -22.28
CA ASN A 383 -41.39 42.58 -21.10
C ASN A 383 -41.02 41.49 -20.08
N GLN A 384 -41.93 40.56 -19.79
CA GLN A 384 -41.66 39.42 -18.90
C GLN A 384 -40.53 38.53 -19.42
N LEU A 385 -40.47 38.26 -20.74
CA LEU A 385 -39.37 37.51 -21.35
C LEU A 385 -38.00 38.18 -21.11
N ARG A 386 -37.93 39.51 -21.23
CA ARG A 386 -36.70 40.29 -20.97
C ARG A 386 -36.29 40.28 -19.50
N GLU A 387 -37.26 40.39 -18.58
CA GLU A 387 -36.99 40.29 -17.14
C GLU A 387 -36.43 38.91 -16.76
N HIS A 388 -37.03 37.85 -17.31
CA HIS A 388 -36.53 36.49 -17.15
C HIS A 388 -35.13 36.30 -17.73
N GLU A 389 -34.85 36.87 -18.91
CA GLU A 389 -33.51 36.84 -19.51
C GLU A 389 -32.46 37.52 -18.63
N ASN A 390 -32.76 38.72 -18.12
CA ASN A 390 -31.86 39.45 -17.21
C ASN A 390 -31.61 38.67 -15.92
N THR A 391 -32.63 38.00 -15.39
CA THR A 391 -32.51 37.16 -14.19
C THR A 391 -31.58 35.97 -14.45
N LEU A 392 -31.75 35.27 -15.58
CA LEU A 392 -30.88 34.14 -15.97
C LEU A 392 -29.43 34.56 -16.19
N LYS A 393 -29.21 35.73 -16.81
CA LYS A 393 -27.87 36.30 -16.98
C LYS A 393 -27.20 36.56 -15.63
N SER A 394 -27.93 37.17 -14.68
CA SER A 394 -27.43 37.37 -13.32
C SER A 394 -27.10 36.05 -12.62
N THR A 395 -27.92 35.01 -12.81
CA THR A 395 -27.63 33.67 -12.26
C THR A 395 -26.39 33.04 -12.87
N CYS A 396 -26.21 33.12 -14.20
CA CYS A 396 -25.01 32.62 -14.88
C CYS A 396 -23.74 33.29 -14.38
N GLU A 397 -23.79 34.62 -14.18
CA GLU A 397 -22.67 35.38 -13.63
C GLU A 397 -22.31 34.91 -12.22
N LYS A 398 -23.31 34.70 -11.35
CA LYS A 398 -23.08 34.17 -9.99
C LYS A 398 -22.46 32.76 -10.01
N ILE A 399 -22.91 31.88 -10.91
CA ILE A 399 -22.35 30.53 -11.06
C ILE A 399 -20.92 30.59 -11.58
N ALA A 400 -20.64 31.42 -12.59
CA ALA A 400 -19.29 31.60 -13.14
C ALA A 400 -18.31 32.16 -12.08
N GLN A 401 -18.74 33.17 -11.32
CA GLN A 401 -17.95 33.71 -10.20
C GLN A 401 -17.69 32.67 -9.11
N SER A 402 -18.71 31.87 -8.76
CA SER A 402 -18.57 30.78 -7.79
C SER A 402 -17.57 29.72 -8.26
N LYS A 403 -17.61 29.36 -9.55
CA LYS A 403 -16.66 28.43 -10.18
C LYS A 403 -15.23 28.95 -10.09
N ILE A 404 -15.01 30.24 -10.37
CA ILE A 404 -13.70 30.89 -10.27
C ILE A 404 -13.18 30.84 -8.82
N ILE A 405 -14.02 31.19 -7.85
CA ILE A 405 -13.66 31.17 -6.42
C ILE A 405 -13.27 29.77 -5.97
N LEU A 406 -14.09 28.76 -6.30
CA LEU A 406 -13.81 27.37 -5.92
C LEU A 406 -12.53 26.84 -6.57
N THR A 407 -12.33 27.13 -7.86
CA THR A 407 -11.12 26.69 -8.58
C THR A 407 -9.85 27.29 -7.97
N LYS A 408 -9.88 28.58 -7.58
CA LYS A 408 -8.75 29.21 -6.86
C LYS A 408 -8.49 28.53 -5.52
N TYR A 409 -9.54 28.29 -4.73
CA TYR A 409 -9.44 27.60 -3.45
C TYR A 409 -8.84 26.19 -3.61
N GLN A 410 -9.30 25.45 -4.61
CA GLN A 410 -8.82 24.10 -4.90
C GLN A 410 -7.32 24.08 -5.22
N LEU A 411 -6.85 24.99 -6.08
CA LEU A 411 -5.44 25.06 -6.44
C LEU A 411 -4.55 25.37 -5.23
N GLU A 412 -4.98 26.28 -4.35
CA GLU A 412 -4.25 26.56 -3.10
C GLU A 412 -4.24 25.34 -2.17
N LYS A 413 -5.35 24.62 -2.04
CA LYS A 413 -5.41 23.39 -1.24
C LYS A 413 -4.51 22.29 -1.78
N LEU A 414 -4.53 22.04 -3.08
CA LEU A 414 -3.69 21.01 -3.71
C LEU A 414 -2.19 21.35 -3.60
N LYS A 415 -1.83 22.64 -3.61
CA LYS A 415 -0.46 23.08 -3.34
C LYS A 415 -0.02 22.81 -1.89
N VAL A 416 -0.91 23.04 -0.91
CA VAL A 416 -0.64 22.70 0.50
C VAL A 416 -0.47 21.18 0.64
N ILE A 417 -1.40 20.39 0.07
CA ILE A 417 -1.32 18.92 0.06
C ILE A 417 0.00 18.45 -0.52
N SER A 418 0.41 18.98 -1.68
CA SER A 418 1.67 18.63 -2.34
C SER A 418 2.90 18.93 -1.45
N THR A 419 2.87 20.05 -0.71
CA THR A 419 3.93 20.41 0.24
C THR A 419 4.03 19.40 1.39
N ILE A 420 2.89 18.97 1.94
CA ILE A 420 2.84 17.96 3.00
C ILE A 420 3.30 16.59 2.48
N GLN A 421 2.83 16.17 1.29
CA GLN A 421 3.28 14.93 0.64
C GLN A 421 4.81 14.91 0.45
N TYR A 422 5.40 16.03 0.03
CA TYR A 422 6.86 16.15 -0.08
C TYR A 422 7.57 15.96 1.28
N ASN A 423 7.01 16.52 2.35
CA ASN A 423 7.57 16.36 3.70
C ASN A 423 7.49 14.90 4.18
N ILE A 424 6.40 14.18 3.88
CA ILE A 424 6.25 12.74 4.15
C ILE A 424 7.31 11.95 3.39
N LEU A 425 7.51 12.23 2.09
CA LEU A 425 8.53 11.56 1.29
C LEU A 425 9.94 11.79 1.88
N LYS A 426 10.24 13.01 2.33
CA LYS A 426 11.51 13.33 2.99
C LYS A 426 11.67 12.58 4.31
N LEU A 427 10.60 12.43 5.08
CA LEU A 427 10.57 11.64 6.31
C LEU A 427 10.87 10.16 6.04
N ASN A 428 10.21 9.56 5.04
CA ASN A 428 10.44 8.16 4.63
C ASN A 428 11.90 7.92 4.20
N LYS A 429 12.47 8.82 3.38
CA LYS A 429 13.89 8.72 3.00
C LYS A 429 14.83 8.80 4.20
N LYS A 430 14.52 9.67 5.16
CA LYS A 430 15.30 9.80 6.40
C LYS A 430 15.19 8.53 7.26
N MET A 431 14.02 7.89 7.30
CA MET A 431 13.82 6.60 7.97
C MET A 431 14.73 5.51 7.42
N GLN A 432 14.79 5.37 6.09
CA GLN A 432 15.69 4.38 5.46
C GLN A 432 17.17 4.65 5.80
N THR A 433 17.54 5.93 5.88
CA THR A 433 18.87 6.33 6.33
C THR A 433 19.12 5.95 7.79
N PHE A 434 18.12 6.09 8.66
CA PHE A 434 18.20 5.72 10.08
C PHE A 434 18.41 4.23 10.31
N VAL A 435 17.76 3.38 9.53
CA VAL A 435 17.99 1.93 9.58
C VAL A 435 19.47 1.60 9.28
N SER A 436 20.02 2.22 8.24
CA SER A 436 21.43 2.05 7.86
C SER A 436 22.40 2.57 8.93
N ILE A 437 22.13 3.75 9.50
CA ILE A 437 22.94 4.33 10.57
C ILE A 437 22.89 3.43 11.82
N LEU A 438 21.71 2.94 12.19
CA LEU A 438 21.55 2.07 13.35
C LEU A 438 22.32 0.75 13.17
N LYS A 439 22.27 0.15 11.97
CA LYS A 439 23.09 -1.04 11.64
C LYS A 439 24.58 -0.75 11.82
N ASN A 440 25.07 0.40 11.33
CA ASN A 440 26.46 0.80 11.49
C ASN A 440 26.83 1.00 12.99
N ILE A 441 25.98 1.67 13.77
CA ILE A 441 26.19 1.82 15.22
C ILE A 441 26.29 0.44 15.88
N MET A 442 25.35 -0.47 15.59
CA MET A 442 25.36 -1.83 16.13
C MET A 442 26.68 -2.58 15.84
N THR A 443 27.23 -2.44 14.62
CA THR A 443 28.51 -3.08 14.28
C THR A 443 29.68 -2.53 15.08
N LYS A 444 29.70 -1.22 15.40
CA LYS A 444 30.76 -0.61 16.22
C LYS A 444 30.71 -1.07 17.66
N PHE A 445 29.50 -1.28 18.20
CA PHE A 445 29.31 -1.80 19.56
C PHE A 445 29.78 -3.26 19.73
N HIS A 446 30.04 -3.99 18.65
CA HIS A 446 30.57 -5.35 18.71
C HIS A 446 31.86 -5.42 19.54
N HIS A 447 32.81 -4.51 19.32
CA HIS A 447 34.07 -4.52 20.06
C HIS A 447 33.91 -4.19 21.55
N VAL A 448 32.96 -3.30 21.87
CA VAL A 448 32.62 -2.93 23.25
C VAL A 448 31.94 -4.08 23.98
N SER A 449 31.30 -4.99 23.24
CA SER A 449 30.64 -6.16 23.81
C SER A 449 31.58 -7.32 24.16
N ILE A 450 32.84 -7.29 23.69
CA ILE A 450 33.81 -8.36 23.90
C ILE A 450 33.99 -8.68 25.40
N PRO A 451 34.23 -7.71 26.31
CA PRO A 451 34.46 -8.03 27.71
C PRO A 451 33.32 -8.83 28.38
N LYS A 452 32.08 -8.52 28.01
CA LYS A 452 30.88 -9.18 28.52
C LYS A 452 30.75 -10.64 28.05
N TYR A 453 31.08 -10.91 26.78
CA TYR A 453 30.83 -12.20 26.15
C TYR A 453 32.06 -13.11 26.04
N LEU A 454 33.26 -12.56 26.19
CA LEU A 454 34.52 -13.30 26.13
C LEU A 454 34.60 -14.45 27.14
N PRO A 455 34.11 -14.34 28.40
CA PRO A 455 34.15 -15.46 29.34
C PRO A 455 33.43 -16.68 28.78
N GLY A 456 32.16 -16.53 28.37
CA GLY A 456 31.39 -17.65 27.80
C GLY A 456 32.01 -18.21 26.52
N ALA A 457 32.50 -17.34 25.63
CA ALA A 457 33.20 -17.78 24.41
C ALA A 457 34.47 -18.58 24.70
N TYR A 458 35.22 -18.20 25.73
CA TYR A 458 36.41 -18.91 26.18
C TYR A 458 36.07 -20.31 26.69
N TYR A 459 35.10 -20.47 27.60
CA TYR A 459 34.71 -21.79 28.10
C TYR A 459 34.16 -22.70 26.99
N MET A 460 33.37 -22.14 26.07
CA MET A 460 32.91 -22.88 24.90
C MET A 460 34.08 -23.34 24.00
N SER A 461 35.13 -22.53 23.89
CA SER A 461 36.33 -22.90 23.14
C SER A 461 37.08 -24.06 23.82
N LEU A 462 37.16 -24.07 25.16
CA LEU A 462 37.75 -25.19 25.90
C LEU A 462 36.94 -26.49 25.70
N LEU A 463 35.62 -26.40 25.83
CA LEU A 463 34.71 -27.54 25.58
C LEU A 463 34.86 -28.09 24.16
N GLU A 464 34.93 -27.22 23.15
CA GLU A 464 35.12 -27.63 21.77
C GLU A 464 36.48 -28.33 21.55
N ILE A 465 37.55 -27.86 22.20
CA ILE A 465 38.86 -28.53 22.15
C ILE A 465 38.76 -29.95 22.76
N MET A 466 38.12 -30.08 23.91
CA MET A 466 37.91 -31.39 24.55
C MET A 466 37.09 -32.32 23.67
N ARG A 467 36.00 -31.81 23.08
CA ARG A 467 35.14 -32.55 22.15
C ARG A 467 35.92 -33.03 20.93
N ARG A 468 36.75 -32.19 20.33
CA ARG A 468 37.60 -32.57 19.18
C ARG A 468 38.60 -33.67 19.57
N LYS A 469 39.26 -33.57 20.72
CA LYS A 469 40.18 -34.62 21.19
C LYS A 469 39.46 -35.94 21.49
N ALA A 470 38.25 -35.89 22.03
CA ALA A 470 37.44 -37.09 22.25
C ALA A 470 37.02 -37.74 20.93
N TYR A 471 36.59 -36.92 19.96
CA TYR A 471 36.28 -37.39 18.61
C TYR A 471 37.50 -38.07 17.97
N ILE A 472 38.69 -37.45 18.03
CA ILE A 472 39.89 -38.03 17.44
C ILE A 472 40.23 -39.39 18.10
N ARG A 473 40.18 -39.48 19.43
CA ARG A 473 40.37 -40.77 20.13
C ARG A 473 39.37 -41.84 19.69
N LYS A 474 38.10 -41.47 19.53
CA LYS A 474 37.06 -42.38 19.04
C LYS A 474 37.32 -42.79 17.60
N PHE A 475 37.69 -41.83 16.74
CA PHE A 475 38.05 -42.08 15.35
C PHE A 475 39.23 -43.06 15.29
N ASP A 476 40.31 -42.82 16.03
CA ASP A 476 41.47 -43.73 16.11
C ASP A 476 41.05 -45.13 16.53
N SER A 477 40.18 -45.26 17.54
CA SER A 477 39.66 -46.57 17.96
C SER A 477 38.87 -47.28 16.85
N GLU A 478 38.07 -46.56 16.06
CA GLU A 478 37.36 -47.15 14.92
C GLU A 478 38.29 -47.51 13.77
N VAL A 479 39.35 -46.72 13.52
CA VAL A 479 40.38 -47.09 12.54
C VAL A 479 41.12 -48.35 12.98
N VAL A 480 41.44 -48.50 14.28
CA VAL A 480 42.05 -49.74 14.82
C VAL A 480 41.14 -50.94 14.56
N LYS A 481 39.85 -50.85 14.88
CA LYS A 481 38.89 -51.94 14.61
C LYS A 481 38.78 -52.29 13.13
N ALA A 482 38.74 -51.28 12.26
CA ALA A 482 38.70 -51.49 10.81
C ALA A 482 40.00 -52.16 10.31
N SER A 483 41.14 -51.80 10.89
CA SER A 483 42.44 -52.42 10.60
C SER A 483 42.45 -53.90 10.97
N GLU A 484 41.91 -54.27 12.15
CA GLU A 484 41.77 -55.66 12.58
C GLU A 484 40.93 -56.48 11.59
N ILE A 485 39.78 -55.96 11.16
CA ILE A 485 38.91 -56.61 10.16
C ILE A 485 39.63 -56.80 8.82
N LEU A 486 40.36 -55.78 8.34
CA LEU A 486 41.14 -55.88 7.10
C LEU A 486 42.30 -56.88 7.22
N SER A 487 42.91 -56.98 8.40
CA SER A 487 43.95 -57.96 8.69
C SER A 487 43.39 -59.40 8.64
N ASP A 488 42.24 -59.64 9.26
CA ASP A 488 41.57 -60.94 9.24
C ASP A 488 41.21 -61.38 7.82
N LEU A 489 40.62 -60.48 7.02
CA LEU A 489 40.30 -60.74 5.60
C LEU A 489 41.56 -61.07 4.79
N ARG A 490 42.67 -60.36 5.05
CA ARG A 490 43.95 -60.62 4.40
C ARG A 490 44.50 -61.99 4.79
N GLU A 491 44.47 -62.34 6.06
CA GLU A 491 44.92 -63.65 6.54
C GLU A 491 44.09 -64.79 5.96
N GLU A 492 42.78 -64.62 5.87
CA GLU A 492 41.87 -65.57 5.22
C GLU A 492 42.22 -65.73 3.74
N GLU A 493 42.42 -64.64 3.00
CA GLU A 493 42.80 -64.70 1.58
C GLU A 493 44.18 -65.36 1.39
N ILE A 494 45.17 -65.04 2.23
CA ILE A 494 46.48 -65.69 2.21
C ILE A 494 46.32 -67.19 2.47
N ARG A 495 45.47 -67.58 3.41
CA ARG A 495 45.17 -68.99 3.73
C ARG A 495 44.50 -69.68 2.54
N ASN A 496 43.54 -69.03 1.90
CA ASN A 496 42.85 -69.55 0.72
C ASN A 496 43.82 -69.75 -0.45
N ARG A 497 44.69 -68.77 -0.74
CA ARG A 497 45.76 -68.91 -1.74
C ARG A 497 46.70 -70.06 -1.41
N LYS A 498 47.19 -70.15 -0.16
CA LYS A 498 48.04 -71.27 0.27
C LYS A 498 47.37 -72.62 0.10
N ASN A 499 46.11 -72.74 0.50
CA ASN A 499 45.33 -73.98 0.37
C ASN A 499 45.12 -74.35 -1.11
N PHE A 500 44.77 -73.36 -1.94
CA PHE A 500 44.65 -73.53 -3.39
C PHE A 500 45.96 -74.03 -4.01
N PHE A 501 47.10 -73.39 -3.72
CA PHE A 501 48.40 -73.82 -4.23
C PHE A 501 48.81 -75.19 -3.71
N ARG A 502 48.48 -75.53 -2.47
CA ARG A 502 48.74 -76.86 -1.92
C ARG A 502 47.94 -77.95 -2.63
N ALA A 503 46.67 -77.68 -2.95
CA ALA A 503 45.79 -78.64 -3.60
C ALA A 503 46.07 -78.76 -5.11
N PHE A 504 46.20 -77.62 -5.80
CA PHE A 504 46.19 -77.53 -7.27
C PHE A 504 47.52 -77.04 -7.87
N GLY A 505 48.39 -76.39 -7.09
CA GLY A 505 49.60 -75.74 -7.60
C GLY A 505 50.58 -76.68 -8.32
N LYS A 506 50.67 -77.94 -7.90
CA LYS A 506 51.50 -78.97 -8.57
C LYS A 506 51.06 -79.32 -9.99
N PHE A 507 49.83 -78.97 -10.35
CA PHE A 507 49.26 -79.20 -11.69
C PHE A 507 49.29 -77.95 -12.57
N LEU A 508 49.71 -76.80 -12.03
CA LEU A 508 49.74 -75.53 -12.75
C LEU A 508 51.16 -75.26 -13.29
N PRO A 509 51.33 -75.05 -14.61
CA PRO A 509 52.60 -74.61 -15.17
C PRO A 509 53.00 -73.25 -14.59
N PRO A 510 54.28 -73.03 -14.20
CA PRO A 510 54.72 -71.79 -13.55
C PRO A 510 54.50 -70.50 -14.36
N GLN A 511 54.31 -70.61 -15.67
CA GLN A 511 54.18 -69.48 -16.61
C GLN A 511 52.73 -69.21 -17.03
N LEU A 512 51.76 -69.99 -16.55
CA LEU A 512 50.39 -69.91 -17.05
C LEU A 512 49.66 -68.65 -16.58
N PHE A 513 49.94 -68.21 -15.34
CA PHE A 513 49.34 -67.00 -14.75
C PHE A 513 50.40 -66.21 -14.01
N ASP A 514 50.78 -65.05 -14.55
CA ASP A 514 51.67 -64.12 -13.85
C ASP A 514 50.97 -63.61 -12.58
N LYS A 515 51.73 -63.55 -11.48
CA LYS A 515 51.29 -63.03 -10.17
C LYS A 515 50.23 -63.83 -9.41
N ILE A 516 49.91 -65.06 -9.83
CA ILE A 516 48.98 -65.91 -9.07
C ILE A 516 49.49 -66.21 -7.63
N ASN A 517 50.81 -66.12 -7.42
CA ASN A 517 51.49 -66.24 -6.12
C ASN A 517 51.74 -64.91 -5.38
N GLU A 518 51.32 -63.77 -5.94
CA GLU A 518 51.51 -62.47 -5.29
C GLU A 518 50.68 -62.44 -3.99
N LEU A 519 51.22 -61.87 -2.91
CA LEU A 519 50.48 -61.72 -1.66
C LEU A 519 49.63 -60.45 -1.70
N PRO A 520 48.46 -60.41 -1.04
CA PRO A 520 47.71 -59.17 -0.88
C PRO A 520 48.56 -58.09 -0.18
N ALA A 521 48.34 -56.83 -0.56
CA ALA A 521 49.03 -55.65 0.00
C ALA A 521 48.96 -55.59 1.54
N SER A 522 49.95 -54.97 2.18
CA SER A 522 49.99 -54.90 3.65
C SER A 522 48.97 -53.89 4.19
N VAL A 523 48.35 -54.25 5.31
CA VAL A 523 47.45 -53.35 6.06
C VAL A 523 48.25 -52.18 6.68
N ASP A 524 49.54 -52.38 6.95
CA ASP A 524 50.42 -51.37 7.56
C ASP A 524 50.62 -50.12 6.69
N GLU A 525 50.60 -50.26 5.36
CA GLU A 525 50.74 -49.13 4.43
C GLU A 525 49.50 -48.23 4.46
N ILE A 526 48.32 -48.83 4.60
CA ILE A 526 47.03 -48.13 4.73
C ILE A 526 46.93 -47.47 6.10
N TRP A 527 47.39 -48.16 7.14
CA TRP A 527 47.44 -47.66 8.51
C TRP A 527 48.34 -46.42 8.62
N SER A 528 49.55 -46.47 8.07
CA SER A 528 50.50 -45.35 8.12
C SER A 528 49.93 -44.05 7.56
N LEU A 529 49.12 -44.12 6.49
CA LEU A 529 48.47 -42.95 5.88
C LEU A 529 47.36 -42.35 6.76
N LEU A 530 46.55 -43.21 7.39
CA LEU A 530 45.42 -42.79 8.23
C LEU A 530 45.89 -42.25 9.59
N SER A 531 46.86 -42.92 10.23
CA SER A 531 47.40 -42.50 11.52
C SER A 531 48.18 -41.18 11.43
N ALA A 532 48.86 -40.93 10.31
CA ALA A 532 49.58 -39.68 10.09
C ALA A 532 48.65 -38.45 10.07
N HIS A 533 47.39 -38.60 9.65
CA HIS A 533 46.41 -37.51 9.68
C HIS A 533 45.92 -37.22 11.11
N SER A 534 45.62 -38.26 11.88
CA SER A 534 45.15 -38.11 13.26
C SER A 534 46.21 -37.51 14.22
N LEU A 535 47.47 -37.97 14.12
CA LEU A 535 48.58 -37.45 14.92
C LEU A 535 48.88 -35.98 14.61
N ASN A 536 48.70 -35.56 13.35
CA ASN A 536 48.87 -34.18 12.93
C ASN A 536 47.75 -33.25 13.41
N GLU A 537 46.53 -33.74 13.64
CA GLU A 537 45.44 -32.93 14.19
C GLU A 537 45.51 -32.82 15.72
N THR A 538 45.84 -33.91 16.41
CA THR A 538 45.96 -33.92 17.88
C THR A 538 47.10 -33.06 18.40
N SER A 539 48.23 -33.04 17.70
CA SER A 539 49.41 -32.25 18.05
C SER A 539 49.22 -30.73 17.90
N LYS A 540 48.22 -30.29 17.12
CA LYS A 540 47.87 -28.87 16.94
C LYS A 540 46.93 -28.33 18.02
N LEU A 541 46.29 -29.22 18.79
CA LEU A 541 45.36 -28.82 19.85
C LEU A 541 46.08 -28.69 21.20
N PRO A 542 45.77 -27.66 22.01
CA PRO A 542 46.32 -27.53 23.35
C PRO A 542 46.04 -28.77 24.21
N ASN A 543 46.97 -29.09 25.13
CA ASN A 543 46.79 -30.23 26.01
C ASN A 543 45.81 -29.93 27.16
N ILE A 544 44.53 -29.92 26.83
CA ILE A 544 43.40 -29.82 27.77
C ILE A 544 42.78 -31.22 27.82
N SER A 545 42.83 -31.88 28.98
CA SER A 545 42.38 -33.27 29.15
C SER A 545 41.25 -33.45 30.15
N ALA A 546 41.04 -32.48 31.05
CA ALA A 546 39.95 -32.45 32.01
C ALA A 546 39.65 -31.00 32.42
N PHE A 547 38.41 -30.73 32.86
CA PHE A 547 38.12 -29.52 33.64
C PHE A 547 38.82 -29.67 34.99
N ASP A 548 39.61 -28.65 35.36
CA ASP A 548 40.14 -28.54 36.71
C ASP A 548 38.99 -28.19 37.68
N GLU A 549 39.01 -28.67 38.92
CA GLU A 549 37.98 -28.40 39.94
C GLU A 549 37.83 -26.88 40.20
N SER A 550 38.88 -26.11 39.87
CA SER A 550 38.89 -24.65 39.88
C SER A 550 37.95 -24.00 38.84
N MET A 551 37.65 -24.68 37.72
CA MET A 551 36.82 -24.14 36.64
C MET A 551 35.32 -24.46 36.77
N GLU A 552 34.95 -25.47 37.56
CA GLU A 552 33.55 -25.84 37.83
C GLU A 552 32.79 -24.74 38.61
N ASN A 553 33.52 -23.91 39.36
CA ASN A 553 32.95 -22.90 40.25
C ASN A 553 32.75 -21.51 39.60
N VAL A 554 33.24 -21.28 38.38
CA VAL A 554 33.44 -19.90 37.87
C VAL A 554 32.35 -19.43 36.90
N ILE A 555 31.74 -20.30 36.08
CA ILE A 555 30.59 -19.91 35.23
C ILE A 555 29.54 -21.02 35.20
N LYS A 556 28.31 -20.68 35.61
CA LYS A 556 27.17 -21.60 35.53
C LYS A 556 26.85 -21.88 34.06
N MET A 557 26.53 -23.12 33.70
CA MET A 557 26.16 -23.45 32.31
C MET A 557 25.01 -22.60 31.78
N ASP A 558 24.11 -22.14 32.65
CA ASP A 558 23.04 -21.19 32.31
C ASP A 558 23.58 -19.84 31.79
N GLU A 559 24.72 -19.37 32.31
CA GLU A 559 25.38 -18.15 31.86
C GLU A 559 26.11 -18.36 30.52
N ILE A 560 26.63 -19.56 30.27
CA ILE A 560 27.20 -19.94 28.98
C ILE A 560 26.10 -20.04 27.93
N GLU A 561 24.98 -20.68 28.24
CA GLU A 561 23.80 -20.77 27.36
C GLU A 561 23.24 -19.37 27.07
N LYS A 562 23.13 -18.51 28.08
CA LYS A 562 22.71 -17.12 27.92
C LYS A 562 23.68 -16.33 27.03
N THR A 563 24.98 -16.47 27.26
CA THR A 563 26.03 -15.82 26.46
C THR A 563 26.00 -16.31 25.00
N PHE A 564 25.80 -17.60 24.78
CA PHE A 564 25.70 -18.21 23.47
C PHE A 564 24.47 -17.71 22.70
N ASN A 565 23.32 -17.66 23.37
CA ASN A 565 22.08 -17.14 22.80
C ASN A 565 22.15 -15.63 22.52
N ASP A 566 22.79 -14.86 23.40
CA ASP A 566 23.01 -13.42 23.22
C ASP A 566 24.02 -13.12 22.11
N ALA A 567 25.04 -13.96 21.92
CA ALA A 567 26.06 -13.82 20.87
C ALA A 567 25.52 -14.14 19.47
N MET A 568 24.62 -15.13 19.36
CA MET A 568 23.87 -15.42 18.12
C MET A 568 23.04 -14.22 17.62
N TYR A 569 22.70 -13.29 18.51
CA TYR A 569 21.97 -12.06 18.16
C TYR A 569 22.82 -11.02 17.41
N PHE A 570 24.15 -11.18 17.37
CA PHE A 570 25.06 -10.31 16.61
C PHE A 570 25.40 -10.85 15.21
N GLY A 571 25.01 -12.09 14.91
CA GLY A 571 25.17 -12.73 13.60
C GLY A 571 23.93 -12.59 12.73
N ASP A 572 24.15 -12.51 11.41
CA ASP A 572 23.13 -12.38 10.38
C ASP A 572 22.01 -13.43 10.52
N THR A 573 20.76 -12.99 10.48
CA THR A 573 19.55 -13.73 10.90
C THR A 573 19.14 -14.90 10.00
N GLY A 574 20.00 -15.33 9.08
CA GLY A 574 19.70 -16.30 8.03
C GLY A 574 20.23 -17.72 8.22
N SER A 575 21.19 -17.96 9.13
CA SER A 575 21.73 -19.32 9.32
C SER A 575 21.05 -20.03 10.49
N ASN A 576 20.53 -21.23 10.23
CA ASN A 576 19.99 -22.19 11.21
C ASN A 576 20.56 -21.97 12.61
N LYS A 577 19.71 -21.52 13.55
CA LYS A 577 20.08 -21.39 14.97
C LYS A 577 20.74 -22.70 15.38
N LEU A 578 22.05 -22.65 15.65
CA LEU A 578 22.74 -23.78 16.24
C LEU A 578 22.12 -23.96 17.62
N ASP A 579 21.35 -25.03 17.81
CA ASP A 579 20.69 -25.28 19.08
C ASP A 579 21.75 -25.71 20.10
N PHE A 580 21.95 -24.89 21.13
CA PHE A 580 22.86 -25.20 22.24
C PHE A 580 22.51 -26.56 22.88
N ARG A 581 21.24 -26.99 22.83
CA ARG A 581 20.79 -28.29 23.33
C ARG A 581 21.31 -29.47 22.51
N LEU A 582 21.45 -29.32 21.20
CA LEU A 582 22.07 -30.34 20.34
C LEU A 582 23.56 -30.50 20.68
N TYR A 583 24.21 -29.38 21.01
CA TYR A 583 25.61 -29.36 21.43
C TYR A 583 25.79 -29.99 22.82
N SER A 584 24.91 -29.70 23.79
CA SER A 584 24.97 -30.28 25.15
C SER A 584 24.73 -31.79 25.14
N LYS A 585 23.74 -32.28 24.37
CA LYS A 585 23.43 -33.70 24.24
C LYS A 585 24.62 -34.51 23.72
N TYR A 586 25.43 -33.93 22.84
CA TYR A 586 26.64 -34.58 22.34
C TYR A 586 27.75 -34.68 23.40
N LEU A 587 27.88 -33.66 24.25
CA LEU A 587 28.84 -33.67 25.35
C LEU A 587 28.48 -34.75 26.40
N ASP A 588 27.20 -34.88 26.71
CA ASP A 588 26.68 -35.92 27.63
C ASP A 588 26.93 -37.34 27.09
N GLN A 589 26.62 -37.58 25.81
CA GLN A 589 26.78 -38.90 25.18
C GLN A 589 28.23 -39.41 25.15
N ASN A 590 29.22 -38.52 25.28
CA ASN A 590 30.63 -38.86 25.26
C ASN A 590 31.29 -38.79 26.66
N ASN A 591 30.50 -38.70 27.74
CA ASN A 591 30.98 -38.53 29.12
C ASN A 591 31.96 -37.34 29.27
N LEU A 592 31.73 -36.26 28.51
CA LEU A 592 32.57 -35.05 28.57
C LEU A 592 32.05 -34.02 29.56
N MET A 593 30.86 -34.24 30.14
CA MET A 593 30.31 -33.43 31.22
C MET A 593 30.63 -34.06 32.59
N PRO A 594 30.93 -33.26 33.62
CA PRO A 594 30.96 -33.74 35.00
C PRO A 594 29.58 -34.29 35.39
N THR A 595 29.55 -35.47 35.98
CA THR A 595 28.32 -36.24 36.28
C THR A 595 27.39 -35.60 37.32
N ASN A 596 27.70 -34.38 37.81
CA ASN A 596 27.06 -33.76 38.97
C ASN A 596 26.31 -32.45 38.66
N THR A 597 26.10 -32.08 37.39
CA THR A 597 25.58 -30.76 37.00
C THR A 597 24.04 -30.60 36.92
N GLY A 598 23.25 -31.63 37.27
CA GLY A 598 21.83 -31.45 37.62
C GLY A 598 20.89 -30.95 36.52
N PHE A 599 21.08 -31.33 35.25
CA PHE A 599 20.17 -30.96 34.16
C PHE A 599 18.96 -31.91 34.07
N ASN A 600 17.76 -31.39 34.33
CA ASN A 600 16.49 -32.10 34.17
C ASN A 600 15.79 -31.56 32.91
N ILE A 601 15.70 -32.37 31.86
CA ILE A 601 15.19 -31.96 30.54
C ILE A 601 13.67 -31.71 30.63
N MET A 602 13.23 -30.46 30.54
CA MET A 602 11.82 -30.09 30.38
C MET A 602 11.29 -30.32 28.95
N SER A 603 10.04 -30.75 28.85
CA SER A 603 9.37 -31.28 27.64
C SER A 603 9.13 -30.30 26.48
N ASP A 604 9.22 -30.83 25.26
CA ASP A 604 9.28 -30.24 23.91
C ASP A 604 8.17 -29.28 23.40
N LYS A 605 7.19 -28.83 24.19
CA LYS A 605 6.00 -28.17 23.60
C LYS A 605 5.97 -26.63 23.58
N SER A 606 6.84 -25.92 24.31
CA SER A 606 6.72 -24.45 24.44
C SER A 606 7.61 -23.63 23.48
N ALA A 607 8.50 -24.24 22.70
CA ALA A 607 9.56 -23.51 21.98
C ALA A 607 9.22 -23.07 20.54
N MET A 608 8.20 -23.66 19.88
CA MET A 608 7.88 -23.31 18.48
C MET A 608 7.17 -21.96 18.29
N VAL A 609 6.64 -21.34 19.35
CA VAL A 609 5.77 -20.16 19.22
C VAL A 609 6.53 -18.83 19.36
N ALA A 610 7.66 -18.81 20.06
CA ALA A 610 8.39 -17.56 20.34
C ALA A 610 9.36 -17.13 19.22
N SER A 611 9.76 -18.03 18.32
CA SER A 611 10.81 -17.79 17.32
C SER A 611 10.34 -17.19 15.99
N SER A 612 9.03 -17.11 15.76
CA SER A 612 8.47 -16.71 14.45
C SER A 612 8.15 -15.21 14.32
N LEU A 613 8.34 -14.42 15.39
CA LEU A 613 7.83 -13.04 15.47
C LEU A 613 8.85 -11.91 15.24
N THR A 614 10.15 -12.19 15.06
CA THR A 614 11.17 -11.11 15.10
C THR A 614 12.10 -11.00 13.89
N THR A 615 12.15 -12.00 13.01
CA THR A 615 13.10 -12.06 11.88
C THR A 615 12.55 -11.53 10.55
N LEU A 616 11.23 -11.44 10.37
CA LEU A 616 10.60 -11.01 9.11
C LEU A 616 10.52 -9.48 8.91
N ASP A 617 10.84 -8.67 9.91
CA ASP A 617 10.50 -7.23 9.89
C ASP A 617 11.62 -6.31 9.39
N LEU A 618 12.87 -6.75 9.33
CA LEU A 618 14.01 -5.91 8.93
C LEU A 618 14.06 -5.71 7.40
N GLU A 619 13.76 -6.77 6.66
CA GLU A 619 13.62 -6.73 5.19
C GLU A 619 12.26 -6.14 4.77
N ARG A 620 11.20 -6.31 5.57
CA ARG A 620 9.88 -5.71 5.29
C ARG A 620 9.87 -4.19 5.42
N LEU A 621 10.67 -3.60 6.32
CA LEU A 621 10.81 -2.14 6.44
C LEU A 621 11.59 -1.50 5.27
N SER A 622 12.38 -2.27 4.51
CA SER A 622 13.00 -1.79 3.27
C SER A 622 12.20 -2.12 2.01
N MET A 623 11.08 -2.86 2.12
CA MET A 623 10.29 -3.36 0.98
C MET A 623 8.94 -2.67 0.77
N THR A 624 8.66 -1.56 1.46
CA THR A 624 7.55 -0.67 1.11
C THR A 624 8.11 0.57 0.41
N GLU A 625 7.76 0.73 -0.86
CA GLU A 625 8.26 1.72 -1.86
C GLU A 625 9.50 1.27 -2.64
N SER A 626 9.31 0.28 -3.51
CA SER A 626 10.10 0.11 -4.72
C SER A 626 9.17 0.30 -5.92
N ASP A 627 9.22 1.47 -6.55
CA ASP A 627 8.83 1.67 -7.95
C ASP A 627 9.57 2.90 -8.51
N ASN A 628 10.78 2.62 -9.02
CA ASN A 628 11.40 3.20 -10.21
C ASN A 628 12.90 2.90 -10.20
N LEU A 629 13.30 1.82 -10.91
CA LEU A 629 14.45 1.78 -11.82
C LEU A 629 14.53 0.39 -12.47
N GLU A 630 14.47 0.37 -13.79
CA GLU A 630 14.55 -0.82 -14.65
C GLU A 630 15.88 -1.56 -14.50
N HIS A 631 15.84 -2.88 -14.30
CA HIS A 631 16.58 -3.86 -15.12
C HIS A 631 16.16 -5.31 -14.82
N HIS A 632 16.18 -6.14 -15.87
CA HIS A 632 15.75 -7.53 -15.95
C HIS A 632 16.36 -8.50 -14.91
N GLN A 633 15.53 -9.32 -14.26
CA GLN A 633 15.33 -10.77 -14.52
C GLN A 633 14.49 -11.40 -13.39
N GLY A 634 13.72 -12.44 -13.74
CA GLY A 634 12.52 -12.86 -13.02
C GLY A 634 12.69 -13.73 -11.78
N SER A 635 11.65 -13.72 -10.95
CA SER A 635 11.00 -14.89 -10.33
C SER A 635 9.88 -14.40 -9.39
N SER A 636 8.64 -14.41 -9.87
CA SER A 636 7.47 -14.05 -9.05
C SER A 636 6.88 -15.30 -8.39
N SER A 637 6.97 -15.35 -7.06
CA SER A 637 6.17 -16.24 -6.22
C SER A 637 4.82 -15.59 -5.97
N SER A 638 3.78 -16.05 -6.65
CA SER A 638 2.39 -15.61 -6.45
C SER A 638 1.88 -16.01 -5.06
N SER A 639 1.52 -15.04 -4.22
CA SER A 639 0.78 -15.31 -2.98
C SER A 639 -0.73 -15.31 -3.28
N SER A 640 -1.39 -16.41 -2.93
CA SER A 640 -2.79 -16.72 -3.26
C SER A 640 -3.81 -15.91 -2.44
N PRO A 641 -5.02 -15.62 -2.96
CA PRO A 641 -6.12 -14.90 -2.28
C PRO A 641 -6.52 -15.44 -0.89
N ARG A 642 -6.12 -16.67 -0.56
CA ARG A 642 -6.37 -17.29 0.75
C ARG A 642 -5.58 -16.61 1.88
N SER A 643 -4.44 -15.98 1.60
CA SER A 643 -3.61 -15.31 2.61
C SER A 643 -4.22 -14.00 3.13
N PHE A 644 -4.96 -13.27 2.28
CA PHE A 644 -5.62 -12.02 2.64
C PHE A 644 -6.85 -12.22 3.53
N LYS A 645 -7.67 -13.26 3.24
CA LYS A 645 -8.83 -13.60 4.08
C LYS A 645 -8.42 -14.09 5.47
N LEU A 646 -7.35 -14.88 5.57
CA LEU A 646 -6.86 -15.34 6.87
C LEU A 646 -6.33 -14.17 7.72
N ARG A 647 -5.75 -13.16 7.07
CA ARG A 647 -5.21 -11.97 7.73
C ARG A 647 -6.31 -11.02 8.24
N ALA A 648 -7.35 -10.79 7.44
CA ALA A 648 -8.52 -10.03 7.87
C ALA A 648 -9.23 -10.68 9.08
N ASN A 649 -9.39 -12.01 9.06
CA ASN A 649 -9.98 -12.75 10.17
C ASN A 649 -9.11 -12.69 11.45
N LEU A 650 -7.78 -12.62 11.31
CA LEU A 650 -6.86 -12.50 12.44
C LEU A 650 -6.93 -11.10 13.08
N ASP A 651 -6.98 -10.05 12.27
CA ASP A 651 -7.08 -8.67 12.75
C ASP A 651 -8.44 -8.44 13.47
N GLU A 652 -9.52 -9.04 12.96
CA GLU A 652 -10.85 -9.00 13.59
C GLU A 652 -10.87 -9.79 14.92
N PHE A 653 -10.20 -10.93 14.97
CA PHE A 653 -10.03 -11.72 16.19
C PHE A 653 -9.25 -10.96 17.28
N GLU A 654 -8.13 -10.33 16.94
CA GLU A 654 -7.33 -9.53 17.88
C GLU A 654 -8.11 -8.32 18.43
N ALA A 655 -8.89 -7.65 17.59
CA ALA A 655 -9.75 -6.55 18.00
C ALA A 655 -10.82 -7.01 19.01
N MET A 656 -11.40 -8.20 18.78
CA MET A 656 -12.42 -8.77 19.66
C MET A 656 -11.86 -9.25 20.99
N GLU A 657 -10.66 -9.84 21.03
CA GLU A 657 -9.97 -10.20 22.28
C GLU A 657 -9.66 -8.97 23.14
N LYS A 658 -9.32 -7.85 22.51
CA LYS A 658 -9.06 -6.58 23.20
C LYS A 658 -10.35 -6.01 23.80
N GLN A 659 -11.47 -6.07 23.08
CA GLN A 659 -12.78 -5.66 23.59
C GLN A 659 -13.24 -6.53 24.76
N LEU A 660 -13.09 -7.85 24.64
CA LEU A 660 -13.42 -8.81 25.71
C LEU A 660 -12.56 -8.56 26.96
N SER A 661 -11.25 -8.35 26.78
CA SER A 661 -10.33 -8.03 27.88
C SER A 661 -10.68 -6.71 28.57
N SER A 662 -11.08 -5.68 27.80
CA SER A 662 -11.55 -4.40 28.35
C SER A 662 -12.84 -4.56 29.17
N ALA A 663 -13.82 -5.33 28.66
CA ALA A 663 -15.09 -5.58 29.35
C ALA A 663 -14.88 -6.39 30.64
N LEU A 664 -14.00 -7.40 30.63
CA LEU A 664 -13.61 -8.17 31.82
C LEU A 664 -12.94 -7.30 32.88
N ASN A 665 -12.04 -6.41 32.46
CA ASN A 665 -11.39 -5.46 33.39
C ASN A 665 -12.40 -4.48 33.99
N LYS A 666 -13.36 -3.97 33.22
CA LYS A 666 -14.46 -3.14 33.75
C LYS A 666 -15.26 -3.90 34.80
N MET A 667 -15.58 -5.18 34.55
CA MET A 667 -16.32 -6.01 35.51
C MET A 667 -15.54 -6.29 36.80
N GLN A 668 -14.21 -6.39 36.73
CA GLN A 668 -13.35 -6.51 37.92
C GLN A 668 -13.26 -5.21 38.72
N GLN A 669 -13.40 -4.06 38.05
CA GLN A 669 -13.37 -2.74 38.67
C GLN A 669 -14.73 -2.32 39.24
N THR A 670 -15.84 -2.89 38.75
CA THR A 670 -17.17 -2.61 39.30
C THR A 670 -17.26 -3.15 40.74
N PRO A 671 -17.63 -2.30 41.73
CA PRO A 671 -17.70 -2.72 43.12
C PRO A 671 -18.63 -3.92 43.30
N ARG A 672 -18.17 -4.95 44.01
CA ARG A 672 -19.06 -6.06 44.40
C ARG A 672 -20.14 -5.50 45.32
N ILE A 673 -21.41 -5.77 44.97
CA ILE A 673 -22.61 -5.28 45.67
C ILE A 673 -22.56 -5.52 47.19
N HIS A 674 -21.80 -6.52 47.66
CA HIS A 674 -21.62 -6.80 49.09
C HIS A 674 -20.71 -5.82 49.86
N HIS A 675 -20.05 -4.87 49.20
CA HIS A 675 -19.11 -3.91 49.81
C HIS A 675 -19.50 -2.45 49.64
N VAL A 676 -20.67 -2.16 49.07
CA VAL A 676 -21.14 -0.79 48.86
C VAL A 676 -22.10 -0.42 50.00
N GLN A 677 -21.65 0.40 50.95
CA GLN A 677 -22.51 1.07 51.93
C GLN A 677 -23.07 2.34 51.28
N THR A 678 -24.25 2.24 50.66
CA THR A 678 -24.98 3.39 50.12
C THR A 678 -26.36 3.48 50.78
N ASP A 679 -26.72 4.66 51.28
CA ASP A 679 -27.99 4.94 51.96
C ASP A 679 -29.18 5.12 50.98
N SER A 680 -28.93 5.08 49.66
CA SER A 680 -29.93 5.22 48.59
C SER A 680 -30.25 3.86 47.94
N PRO A 681 -31.48 3.34 48.06
CA PRO A 681 -31.93 2.12 47.37
C PRO A 681 -31.83 2.21 45.84
N SER A 682 -31.97 3.43 45.29
CA SER A 682 -31.93 3.71 43.84
C SER A 682 -30.55 3.43 43.24
N ASP A 683 -29.48 3.73 44.00
CA ASP A 683 -28.10 3.62 43.49
C ASP A 683 -27.67 2.14 43.41
N LEU A 684 -28.17 1.31 44.34
CA LEU A 684 -28.00 -0.14 44.34
C LEU A 684 -28.71 -0.81 43.18
N GLU A 685 -29.88 -0.31 42.78
CA GLU A 685 -30.65 -0.82 41.64
C GLU A 685 -29.95 -0.46 40.32
N GLN A 686 -29.47 0.77 40.18
CA GLN A 686 -28.68 1.21 39.03
C GLN A 686 -27.38 0.41 38.86
N LEU A 687 -26.66 0.15 39.97
CA LEU A 687 -25.46 -0.70 39.96
C LEU A 687 -25.75 -2.16 39.59
N ARG A 688 -26.95 -2.68 39.91
CA ARG A 688 -27.38 -4.02 39.50
C ARG A 688 -27.66 -4.08 38.02
N GLU A 689 -28.36 -3.10 37.47
CA GLU A 689 -28.64 -3.01 36.03
C GLU A 689 -27.34 -2.87 35.22
N GLU A 690 -26.42 -2.02 35.65
CA GLU A 690 -25.13 -1.84 34.98
C GLU A 690 -24.29 -3.13 34.99
N ASN A 691 -24.24 -3.82 36.13
CA ASN A 691 -23.59 -5.14 36.23
C ASN A 691 -24.25 -6.19 35.34
N GLN A 692 -25.58 -6.16 35.21
CA GLN A 692 -26.32 -7.10 34.38
C GLN A 692 -26.05 -6.85 32.89
N LEU A 693 -26.03 -5.58 32.47
CA LEU A 693 -25.73 -5.18 31.10
C LEU A 693 -24.28 -5.55 30.73
N LEU A 694 -23.33 -5.30 31.62
CA LEU A 694 -21.93 -5.64 31.39
C LEU A 694 -21.70 -7.17 31.27
N LYS A 695 -22.42 -7.97 32.07
CA LYS A 695 -22.41 -9.44 31.95
C LYS A 695 -22.99 -9.91 30.62
N GLN A 696 -24.08 -9.30 30.14
CA GLN A 696 -24.64 -9.62 28.83
C GLN A 696 -23.68 -9.27 27.70
N GLN A 697 -23.01 -8.12 27.78
CA GLN A 697 -22.00 -7.71 26.81
C GLN A 697 -20.80 -8.68 26.76
N ILE A 698 -20.29 -9.11 27.92
CA ILE A 698 -19.20 -10.10 27.98
C ILE A 698 -19.64 -11.42 27.35
N LEU A 699 -20.86 -11.89 27.64
CA LEU A 699 -21.38 -13.13 27.06
C LEU A 699 -21.54 -13.06 25.55
N GLN A 700 -21.96 -11.90 25.01
CA GLN A 700 -22.05 -11.69 23.56
C GLN A 700 -20.67 -11.71 22.91
N LEU A 701 -19.70 -10.96 23.46
CA LEU A 701 -18.32 -10.93 22.96
C LEU A 701 -17.66 -12.32 23.01
N GLN A 702 -17.96 -13.14 24.02
CA GLN A 702 -17.48 -14.52 24.09
C GLN A 702 -18.05 -15.39 22.97
N LYS A 703 -19.34 -15.24 22.63
CA LYS A 703 -19.97 -16.00 21.53
C LYS A 703 -19.42 -15.62 20.17
N GLU A 704 -19.23 -14.33 19.91
CA GLU A 704 -18.66 -13.82 18.66
C GLU A 704 -17.19 -14.29 18.52
N ASN A 705 -16.44 -14.28 19.62
CA ASN A 705 -15.05 -14.73 19.63
C ASN A 705 -14.94 -16.24 19.34
N GLU A 706 -15.79 -17.08 19.92
CA GLU A 706 -15.82 -18.52 19.59
C GLU A 706 -16.26 -18.79 18.14
N LEU A 707 -17.14 -17.97 17.57
CA LEU A 707 -17.50 -18.06 16.15
C LEU A 707 -16.31 -17.73 15.24
N LEU A 708 -15.57 -16.66 15.53
CA LEU A 708 -14.34 -16.32 14.80
C LEU A 708 -13.27 -17.40 14.91
N LYS A 709 -13.07 -17.99 16.10
CA LYS A 709 -12.17 -19.15 16.27
C LYS A 709 -12.59 -20.34 15.42
N SER A 710 -13.90 -20.60 15.31
CA SER A 710 -14.42 -21.67 14.46
C SER A 710 -14.16 -21.38 12.97
N ASN A 711 -14.36 -20.13 12.54
CA ASN A 711 -14.10 -19.71 11.16
C ASN A 711 -12.62 -19.71 10.78
N MET A 712 -11.71 -19.46 11.73
CA MET A 712 -10.26 -19.56 11.51
C MET A 712 -9.73 -21.00 11.48
N LYS A 713 -10.44 -21.95 12.09
CA LYS A 713 -10.09 -23.37 12.07
C LYS A 713 -10.53 -24.08 10.78
N GLN A 714 -11.53 -23.54 10.08
CA GLN A 714 -12.01 -24.00 8.77
C GLN A 714 -11.17 -23.40 7.64
#